data_AF-I3XHC6-F1
#
_entry.id   AF-I3XHC6-F1
#
_cell.length_a   1.000
_cell.length_b   1.000
_cell.length_c   1.000
_cell.angle_alpha   90.00
_cell.angle_beta   90.00
_cell.angle_gamma   90.00
#
_symmetry.space_group_name_H-M   'P 1'
#
loop_
_entity.id
_entity.type
_entity.pdbx_description
1 polymer ?
#
loop_
_entity_poly.entity_id
_entity_poly.type
_entity_poly.pdbx_seq_one_letter_code
_entity_poly.pdbx_strand_id
1 'polypeptide(L)'
;MDCAIVLGSAGAGKTRELLELAKELRSAGTPAFVFRIEALCRLSAEDSFSPHDEASPTAFARWKVKRGPAVALLDALDEARLPDARNTSALADALARLSREVGSAGKELRVIISSRASEWQGDGDLRAIETAIKGFRVSDPSQEAQIKVKTLRLLPLRKPDVRKIAKHRGVDPDQFAAAIDRAKAANLVSQPLDVQLLLDLWLEAVGEGKEPPSIFSSRLQVYEDIVRFRLRTESGQERRSNLDPLLGRQACEKLAAISVLSDVQDFTSEPDKPMAIHALSALSSDADRWTEMDVRQLLSYGLFQPSISGRVRFAHRELRDYLAACFFRRAIGQNAGSLDVVKPLLAEGLGCTEVPQSTEHVLGWLATIDPIARRIVTRIRPSLLIETGDPTRLTVDEKSRAIAAHVAAYRERLYRGEWFYQEDVREFVTPDLAPAIGEQLAIATSPEVRELLVEMIRFGQMTSMAADLRTIACDQTEGLRVRAEACLALADLNDFSFAHDVLAAALLSTAPKHEDTQSAPSWNLFVASAVRYVVPAGVSLLDAIALVDRFRREAKNYASATAMLLEGLVAELSLDQLGNWLQIFLRFARAPRKSDRDMMPTIQPRFRMLGAPICQALDRLLQHGGEVLPKAVRLEALEFVFGLNGRQSYSLRETSFDKLATTIRPLNDLKIDLILMRLALFENMQSEWYVARQAVGPLKIDRSDKAVEVFNSKDIERLGALMAEEQTERDRDLYFTCAQFVFDEIRDAEERKHANAILRNLARTHGSSELKRAYGHLAPIRRLKHQFRHKDWYQIKHRFHASVDSVIDACWKLRNGATFLRDFRGLSQGRRPGYLAWAVNKSPNDLGPAVIERMRERHGQLIAGLFASGFKRYWRENGITYPAQSDYQAMIGLTGLALQSLSELANLSDDLIERAFTYGFSNMNGFPDWMPALITLKPGIFVTVATTVLTQDITSSSEEKFSSDGFSRIAYSTSAIRELTAAPLFQLLQTAGIPENRRDLEMALTIIARSHAVSASQLSPILRQQFAAHVIEFRFAEAWLWLDALFAIDSAAAWSTWIATFGALWSPSSASLFKRYMGREELSNSRAEERAEERDALDADAQTLCHLIKAAYLVWPPSNDPVHEDAYSPGIDDKATSRRGYYLNGLAALGNEDALQALDRCSRLPT
;
A
#
# COMPACT_ATOMS: atom_id res chain seq x y z
N MET A 1 22.73 -1.11 12.46
CA MET A 1 22.19 0.03 11.71
C MET A 1 23.28 1.07 11.73
N ASP A 2 23.72 1.49 10.55
CA ASP A 2 24.96 2.25 10.36
C ASP A 2 24.67 3.73 10.05
N CYS A 3 23.56 4.00 9.36
CA CYS A 3 23.05 5.34 9.11
C CYS A 3 21.54 5.43 9.27
N ALA A 4 21.06 6.54 9.85
CA ALA A 4 19.66 6.94 9.87
C ALA A 4 19.46 8.25 9.11
N ILE A 5 18.47 8.32 8.23
CA ILE A 5 18.04 9.58 7.61
C ILE A 5 16.70 9.97 8.21
N VAL A 6 16.62 11.14 8.84
CA VAL A 6 15.40 11.66 9.46
C VAL A 6 14.81 12.74 8.57
N LEU A 7 13.71 12.41 7.90
CA LEU A 7 12.98 13.31 7.01
C LEU A 7 11.83 13.99 7.74
N GLY A 8 11.65 15.28 7.49
CA GLY A 8 10.54 16.07 8.03
C GLY A 8 10.40 17.40 7.31
N SER A 9 9.19 17.95 7.28
CA SER A 9 8.93 19.31 6.78
C SER A 9 9.70 20.37 7.57
N ALA A 10 9.76 21.59 7.05
CA ALA A 10 10.13 22.75 7.86
C ALA A 10 9.19 22.82 9.08
N GLY A 11 9.68 23.21 10.26
CA GLY A 11 8.85 23.29 11.47
C GLY A 11 8.56 21.95 12.19
N ALA A 12 8.92 20.80 11.61
CA ALA A 12 8.69 19.47 12.19
C ALA A 12 9.52 19.14 13.46
N GLY A 13 10.52 19.97 13.80
CA GLY A 13 11.35 19.77 15.00
C GLY A 13 12.61 18.91 14.82
N LYS A 14 13.07 18.67 13.58
CA LYS A 14 14.25 17.85 13.25
C LYS A 14 15.50 18.21 14.08
N THR A 15 15.92 19.48 14.04
CA THR A 15 17.09 19.97 14.79
C THR A 15 16.95 19.74 16.28
N ARG A 16 15.76 19.95 16.85
CA ARG A 16 15.52 19.74 18.29
C ARG A 16 15.63 18.27 18.67
N GLU A 17 15.09 17.38 17.85
CA GLU A 17 15.19 15.93 18.05
C GLU A 17 16.66 15.47 18.05
N LEU A 18 17.46 15.98 17.12
CA LEU A 18 18.90 15.66 17.05
C LEU A 18 19.66 16.17 18.29
N LEU A 19 19.35 17.39 18.76
CA LEU A 19 19.97 17.95 19.97
C LEU A 19 19.62 17.15 21.23
N GLU A 20 18.35 16.77 21.41
CA GLU A 20 17.93 15.95 22.56
C GLU A 20 18.51 14.54 22.47
N LEU A 21 18.53 13.92 21.29
CA LEU A 21 19.15 12.62 21.08
C LEU A 21 20.65 12.65 21.43
N ALA A 22 21.37 13.70 21.04
CA ALA A 22 22.79 13.86 21.38
C ALA A 22 22.99 13.96 22.91
N LYS A 23 22.10 14.66 23.61
CA LYS A 23 22.11 14.78 25.06
C LYS A 23 21.81 13.44 25.74
N GLU A 24 20.80 12.72 25.30
CA GLU A 24 20.43 11.40 25.82
C GLU A 24 21.57 10.38 25.64
N LEU A 25 22.15 10.30 24.43
CA LEU A 25 23.26 9.40 24.14
C LEU A 25 24.47 9.67 25.05
N ARG A 26 24.81 10.94 25.26
CA ARG A 26 25.89 11.32 26.18
C ARG A 26 25.58 10.96 27.62
N SER A 27 24.33 11.12 28.07
CA SER A 27 23.90 10.70 29.42
C SER A 27 23.98 9.19 29.61
N ALA A 28 23.74 8.41 28.55
CA ALA A 28 23.90 6.96 28.51
C ALA A 28 25.36 6.49 28.31
N GLY A 29 26.32 7.41 28.26
CA GLY A 29 27.76 7.11 28.13
C GLY A 29 28.26 6.93 26.69
N THR A 30 27.42 7.14 25.67
CA THR A 30 27.82 7.08 24.26
C THR A 30 28.21 8.48 23.76
N PRO A 31 29.44 8.69 23.26
CA PRO A 31 29.82 9.97 22.67
C PRO A 31 28.94 10.32 21.46
N ALA A 32 28.37 11.52 21.46
CA ALA A 32 27.54 12.04 20.39
C ALA A 32 27.82 13.53 20.17
N PHE A 33 27.82 13.95 18.90
CA PHE A 33 28.14 15.30 18.50
C PHE A 33 27.33 15.74 17.29
N VAL A 34 26.88 17.00 17.31
CA VAL A 34 25.98 17.59 16.33
C VAL A 34 26.74 18.59 15.46
N PHE A 35 26.78 18.34 14.15
CA PHE A 35 27.37 19.23 13.16
C PHE A 35 26.30 19.88 12.28
N ARG A 36 26.56 21.09 11.81
CA ARG A 36 25.80 21.69 10.70
C ARG A 36 26.44 21.27 9.39
N ILE A 37 25.67 20.65 8.49
CA ILE A 37 26.20 20.15 7.21
C ILE A 37 26.78 21.29 6.37
N GLU A 38 26.10 22.44 6.33
CA GLU A 38 26.53 23.64 5.62
C GLU A 38 27.92 24.14 6.09
N ALA A 39 28.16 24.12 7.41
CA ALA A 39 29.46 24.47 7.98
C ALA A 39 30.51 23.42 7.65
N LEU A 40 30.17 22.13 7.74
CA LEU A 40 31.08 21.02 7.49
C LEU A 40 31.55 20.95 6.02
N CYS A 41 30.76 21.49 5.08
CA CYS A 41 31.19 21.66 3.69
C CYS A 41 32.34 22.68 3.53
N ARG A 42 32.45 23.66 4.44
CA ARG A 42 33.32 24.84 4.29
C ARG A 42 34.46 24.89 5.32
N LEU A 43 34.21 24.43 6.54
CA LEU A 43 35.09 24.53 7.70
C LEU A 43 35.61 23.16 8.14
N SER A 44 36.47 23.16 9.17
CA SER A 44 36.90 21.93 9.85
C SER A 44 35.75 21.35 10.69
N ALA A 45 35.78 20.06 11.05
CA ALA A 45 34.78 19.49 11.95
C ALA A 45 34.78 20.22 13.32
N GLU A 46 35.95 20.63 13.81
CA GLU A 46 36.10 21.33 15.09
C GLU A 46 35.38 22.70 15.09
N ASP A 47 35.23 23.32 13.92
CA ASP A 47 34.53 24.60 13.72
C ASP A 47 33.09 24.45 13.19
N SER A 48 32.62 23.21 12.99
CA SER A 48 31.33 22.92 12.33
C SER A 48 30.22 22.48 13.29
N PHE A 49 30.48 22.48 14.59
CA PHE A 49 29.48 22.08 15.58
C PHE A 49 28.27 23.01 15.59
N SER A 50 27.11 22.47 15.98
CA SER A 50 25.93 23.28 16.22
C SER A 50 26.19 24.25 17.39
N PRO A 51 25.90 25.56 17.23
CA PRO A 51 26.04 26.52 18.34
C PRO A 51 25.08 26.22 19.49
N HIS A 52 24.04 25.43 19.24
CA HIS A 52 23.07 24.98 20.25
C HIS A 52 23.52 23.73 21.02
N ASP A 53 24.71 23.18 20.75
CA ASP A 53 25.27 22.03 21.47
C ASP A 53 26.69 22.30 22.01
N GLU A 54 26.78 23.03 23.11
CA GLU A 54 28.05 23.37 23.78
C GLU A 54 28.89 22.15 24.23
N ALA A 55 28.26 20.97 24.36
CA ALA A 55 28.93 19.74 24.78
C ALA A 55 29.66 19.02 23.63
N SER A 56 29.29 19.30 22.37
CA SER A 56 29.83 18.64 21.18
C SER A 56 31.36 18.74 21.04
N PRO A 57 31.99 19.92 21.18
CA PRO A 57 33.44 20.06 21.05
C PRO A 57 34.22 19.20 22.05
N THR A 58 33.81 19.26 23.33
CA THR A 58 34.47 18.50 24.40
C THR A 58 34.27 16.99 24.23
N ALA A 59 33.08 16.56 23.81
CA ALA A 59 32.77 15.15 23.57
C ALA A 59 33.57 14.59 22.38
N PHE A 60 33.65 15.34 21.29
CA PHE A 60 34.39 14.97 20.09
C PHE A 60 35.90 14.83 20.36
N ALA A 61 36.50 15.82 21.03
CA ALA A 61 37.92 15.79 21.39
C ALA A 61 38.27 14.57 22.27
N ARG A 62 37.44 14.27 23.28
CA ARG A 62 37.62 13.10 24.15
C ARG A 62 37.47 11.78 23.41
N TRP A 63 36.49 11.68 22.51
CA TRP A 63 36.25 10.48 21.72
C TRP A 63 37.37 10.22 20.71
N LYS A 64 37.87 11.26 20.03
CA LYS A 64 38.96 11.15 19.04
C LYS A 64 40.23 10.53 19.64
N VAL A 65 40.50 10.77 20.92
CA VAL A 65 41.60 10.15 21.67
C VAL A 65 41.26 8.72 22.12
N LYS A 66 40.09 8.50 22.75
CA LYS A 66 39.72 7.21 23.33
C LYS A 66 39.39 6.13 22.29
N ARG A 67 38.87 6.53 21.12
CA ARG A 67 38.32 5.67 20.06
C ARG A 67 37.15 4.78 20.57
N GLY A 68 36.47 4.10 19.65
CA GLY A 68 35.31 3.25 19.94
C GLY A 68 34.00 3.82 19.37
N PRO A 69 32.84 3.29 19.78
CA PRO A 69 31.55 3.64 19.18
C PRO A 69 31.13 5.07 19.51
N ALA A 70 30.65 5.81 18.50
CA ALA A 70 30.10 7.15 18.64
C ALA A 70 29.03 7.44 17.58
N VAL A 71 28.31 8.55 17.75
CA VAL A 71 27.26 9.00 16.83
C VAL A 71 27.54 10.43 16.34
N ALA A 72 27.69 10.59 15.03
CA ALA A 72 27.71 11.89 14.36
C ALA A 72 26.29 12.25 13.92
N LEU A 73 25.75 13.36 14.42
CA LEU A 73 24.46 13.89 13.99
C LEU A 73 24.71 15.08 13.06
N LEU A 74 24.31 14.94 11.80
CA LEU A 74 24.49 15.90 10.73
C LEU A 74 23.16 16.59 10.47
N ASP A 75 23.05 17.86 10.87
CA ASP A 75 21.81 18.62 10.79
C ASP A 75 21.75 19.50 9.52
N ALA A 76 20.53 19.62 9.00
CA ALA A 76 20.11 20.55 7.94
C ALA A 76 20.81 20.34 6.58
N LEU A 77 20.63 19.17 5.97
CA LEU A 77 21.09 18.92 4.59
C LEU A 77 20.41 19.86 3.58
N ASP A 78 19.16 20.19 3.83
CA ASP A 78 18.38 21.13 3.01
C ASP A 78 19.01 22.52 2.98
N GLU A 79 19.55 22.99 4.11
CA GLU A 79 20.24 24.28 4.18
C GLU A 79 21.61 24.26 3.48
N ALA A 80 22.32 23.12 3.53
CA ALA A 80 23.60 22.95 2.87
C ALA A 80 23.51 22.95 1.32
N ARG A 81 22.31 22.71 0.78
CA ARG A 81 22.02 22.70 -0.66
C ARG A 81 21.47 24.03 -1.19
N LEU A 82 21.37 25.07 -0.35
CA LEU A 82 20.98 26.42 -0.76
C LEU A 82 21.98 27.02 -1.76
N PRO A 83 21.54 27.90 -2.68
CA PRO A 83 22.30 28.30 -3.87
C PRO A 83 23.57 29.11 -3.58
N ASP A 84 23.67 29.79 -2.42
CA ASP A 84 24.91 30.43 -1.98
C ASP A 84 26.07 29.42 -1.78
N ALA A 85 25.76 28.12 -1.74
CA ALA A 85 26.73 27.04 -1.63
C ALA A 85 26.98 26.26 -2.95
N ARG A 86 26.14 26.40 -4.00
CA ARG A 86 26.23 25.69 -5.30
C ARG A 86 26.73 24.24 -5.21
N ASN A 87 26.23 23.45 -4.26
CA ASN A 87 26.78 22.12 -4.01
C ASN A 87 25.70 21.03 -4.04
N THR A 88 25.39 20.52 -5.24
CA THR A 88 24.57 19.31 -5.40
C THR A 88 25.19 18.11 -4.66
N SER A 89 26.52 18.12 -4.51
CA SER A 89 27.33 17.19 -3.72
C SER A 89 27.52 17.58 -2.24
N ALA A 90 26.75 18.52 -1.67
CA ALA A 90 26.94 19.01 -0.29
C ALA A 90 27.07 17.89 0.75
N LEU A 91 26.19 16.87 0.65
CA LEU A 91 26.25 15.71 1.53
C LEU A 91 27.53 14.90 1.34
N ALA A 92 27.91 14.64 0.09
CA ALA A 92 29.11 13.89 -0.24
C ALA A 92 30.37 14.62 0.25
N ASP A 93 30.43 15.94 0.09
CA ASP A 93 31.55 16.77 0.52
C ASP A 93 31.67 16.85 2.04
N ALA A 94 30.55 17.07 2.74
CA ALA A 94 30.50 17.08 4.19
C ALA A 94 30.96 15.73 4.77
N LEU A 95 30.46 14.62 4.20
CA LEU A 95 30.83 13.27 4.62
C LEU A 95 32.28 12.91 4.28
N ALA A 96 32.79 13.32 3.12
CA ALA A 96 34.18 13.11 2.73
C ALA A 96 35.14 13.87 3.66
N ARG A 97 34.80 15.11 4.03
CA ARG A 97 35.57 15.90 5.00
C ARG A 97 35.54 15.26 6.38
N LEU A 98 34.37 14.87 6.86
CA LEU A 98 34.22 14.14 8.12
C LEU A 98 35.07 12.86 8.14
N SER A 99 35.05 12.10 7.04
CA SER A 99 35.83 10.86 6.90
C SER A 99 37.32 11.12 6.99
N ARG A 100 37.82 12.16 6.32
CA ARG A 100 39.23 12.55 6.38
C ARG A 100 39.68 12.99 7.77
N GLU A 101 38.84 13.73 8.49
CA GLU A 101 39.20 14.28 9.81
C GLU A 101 39.10 13.27 10.96
N VAL A 102 38.16 12.34 10.85
CA VAL A 102 37.97 11.27 11.83
C VAL A 102 38.96 10.13 11.59
N GLY A 103 39.29 9.82 10.33
CA GLY A 103 40.25 8.78 9.95
C GLY A 103 39.93 7.41 10.58
N SER A 104 40.96 6.70 11.06
CA SER A 104 40.83 5.36 11.64
C SER A 104 40.05 5.29 12.96
N ALA A 105 39.80 6.43 13.62
CA ALA A 105 38.92 6.50 14.78
C ALA A 105 37.44 6.27 14.41
N GLY A 106 37.09 6.42 13.12
CA GLY A 106 35.73 6.37 12.60
C GLY A 106 35.16 4.97 12.38
N LYS A 107 35.93 3.90 12.62
CA LYS A 107 35.53 2.51 12.31
C LYS A 107 34.16 2.12 12.87
N GLU A 108 33.81 2.65 14.05
CA GLU A 108 32.54 2.40 14.75
C GLU A 108 31.63 3.64 14.81
N LEU A 109 31.88 4.65 13.97
CA LEU A 109 31.06 5.86 13.89
C LEU A 109 29.75 5.56 13.16
N ARG A 110 28.63 5.89 13.81
CA ARG A 110 27.29 5.88 13.18
C ARG A 110 26.91 7.30 12.80
N VAL A 111 26.14 7.44 11.72
CA VAL A 111 25.73 8.75 11.22
C VAL A 111 24.21 8.89 11.25
N ILE A 112 23.72 10.03 11.71
CA ILE A 112 22.31 10.42 11.64
C ILE A 112 22.23 11.71 10.84
N ILE A 113 21.42 11.75 9.79
CA ILE A 113 21.28 12.92 8.90
C ILE A 113 19.86 13.44 8.99
N SER A 114 19.68 14.75 9.16
CA SER A 114 18.36 15.39 9.02
C SER A 114 18.22 16.10 7.66
N SER A 115 17.04 16.01 7.05
CA SER A 115 16.72 16.71 5.80
C SER A 115 15.22 16.93 5.62
N ARG A 116 14.85 17.79 4.66
CA ARG A 116 13.50 17.80 4.08
C ARG A 116 13.37 16.66 3.06
N ALA A 117 12.16 16.15 2.90
CA ALA A 117 11.89 15.09 1.93
C ALA A 117 12.14 15.54 0.48
N SER A 118 11.92 16.82 0.17
CA SER A 118 12.18 17.39 -1.17
C SER A 118 13.66 17.41 -1.54
N GLU A 119 14.53 17.54 -0.54
CA GLU A 119 15.98 17.68 -0.74
C GLU A 119 16.71 16.34 -0.69
N TRP A 120 15.99 15.24 -0.46
CA TRP A 120 16.55 13.90 -0.45
C TRP A 120 16.57 13.33 -1.86
N GLN A 121 17.76 13.10 -2.44
CA GLN A 121 17.93 12.68 -3.84
C GLN A 121 17.92 11.15 -4.03
N GLY A 122 17.43 10.40 -3.04
CA GLY A 122 17.30 8.94 -3.14
C GLY A 122 18.65 8.24 -3.33
N ASP A 123 18.77 7.48 -4.42
CA ASP A 123 19.93 6.62 -4.70
C ASP A 123 21.27 7.36 -4.78
N GLY A 124 21.25 8.62 -5.24
CA GLY A 124 22.46 9.45 -5.30
C GLY A 124 23.06 9.72 -3.92
N ASP A 125 22.22 10.11 -2.96
CA ASP A 125 22.61 10.38 -1.59
C ASP A 125 22.96 9.09 -0.83
N LEU A 126 22.25 7.99 -1.11
CA LEU A 126 22.58 6.68 -0.54
C LEU A 126 23.99 6.23 -0.93
N ARG A 127 24.37 6.38 -2.19
CA ARG A 127 25.73 6.05 -2.66
C ARG A 127 26.79 6.89 -1.97
N ALA A 128 26.54 8.19 -1.74
CA ALA A 128 27.47 9.06 -1.02
C ALA A 128 27.65 8.62 0.44
N ILE A 129 26.56 8.26 1.12
CA ILE A 129 26.58 7.72 2.49
C ILE A 129 27.34 6.40 2.55
N GLU A 130 27.04 5.46 1.65
CA GLU A 130 27.73 4.17 1.60
C GLU A 130 29.22 4.33 1.37
N THR A 131 29.60 5.23 0.46
CA THR A 131 31.01 5.53 0.15
C THR A 131 31.72 6.10 1.38
N ALA A 132 31.09 7.04 2.08
CA ALA A 132 31.64 7.62 3.30
C ALA A 132 31.78 6.60 4.44
N ILE A 133 30.77 5.74 4.64
CA ILE A 133 30.78 4.70 5.67
C ILE A 133 31.84 3.63 5.38
N LYS A 134 32.01 3.25 4.10
CA LYS A 134 33.12 2.39 3.66
C LYS A 134 34.47 3.07 3.95
N GLY A 135 34.56 4.39 3.73
CA GLY A 135 35.74 5.19 4.07
C GLY A 135 36.07 5.22 5.57
N PHE A 136 35.07 5.27 6.45
CA PHE A 136 35.29 5.19 7.90
C PHE A 136 35.83 3.81 8.35
N ARG A 137 35.48 2.74 7.62
CA ARG A 137 35.77 1.34 7.93
C ARG A 137 36.99 0.84 7.15
N VAL A 138 38.17 1.41 7.43
CA VAL A 138 39.41 0.94 6.80
C VAL A 138 39.70 -0.52 7.24
N SER A 139 39.75 -1.41 6.24
CA SER A 139 40.28 -2.80 6.19
C SER A 139 39.36 -3.99 6.52
N ASP A 140 38.87 -4.70 5.49
CA ASP A 140 39.28 -6.07 5.05
C ASP A 140 38.31 -6.54 3.93
N PRO A 141 38.73 -6.76 2.66
CA PRO A 141 37.85 -7.18 1.56
C PRO A 141 37.10 -8.50 1.79
N SER A 142 37.50 -9.27 2.81
CA SER A 142 36.93 -10.56 3.16
C SER A 142 35.70 -10.49 4.07
N GLN A 143 35.30 -9.31 4.54
CA GLN A 143 34.09 -9.07 5.33
C GLN A 143 33.25 -7.93 4.75
N GLU A 144 32.60 -8.14 3.60
CA GLU A 144 31.55 -7.24 3.09
C GLU A 144 30.28 -7.36 3.95
N ALA A 145 30.30 -6.77 5.15
CA ALA A 145 29.08 -6.57 5.93
C ALA A 145 28.22 -5.52 5.22
N GLN A 146 27.00 -5.90 4.83
CA GLN A 146 26.02 -5.00 4.21
C GLN A 146 25.79 -3.77 5.10
N ILE A 147 25.99 -2.57 4.53
CA ILE A 147 25.73 -1.30 5.23
C ILE A 147 24.21 -1.16 5.41
N LYS A 148 23.77 -1.00 6.65
CA LYS A 148 22.35 -0.87 7.00
C LYS A 148 21.97 0.59 7.15
N VAL A 149 21.46 1.18 6.07
CA VAL A 149 20.84 2.51 6.07
C VAL A 149 19.33 2.37 6.29
N LYS A 150 18.73 3.22 7.13
CA LYS A 150 17.26 3.37 7.17
C LYS A 150 16.84 4.81 7.02
N THR A 151 15.77 5.01 6.27
CA THR A 151 15.07 6.29 6.19
C THR A 151 13.87 6.28 7.13
N LEU A 152 13.77 7.30 7.94
CA LEU A 152 12.74 7.54 8.94
C LEU A 152 12.05 8.87 8.60
N ARG A 153 10.77 8.99 8.95
CA ARG A 153 10.01 10.23 8.79
C ARG A 153 9.40 10.64 10.13
N LEU A 154 9.52 11.92 10.48
CA LEU A 154 8.76 12.49 11.59
C LEU A 154 7.28 12.57 11.20
N LEU A 155 6.45 11.87 11.97
CA LEU A 155 5.00 11.89 11.79
C LEU A 155 4.40 13.19 12.32
N PRO A 156 3.23 13.63 11.79
CA PRO A 156 2.48 14.74 12.35
C PRO A 156 2.17 14.55 13.84
N LEU A 157 2.07 15.66 14.57
CA LEU A 157 1.63 15.65 15.96
C LEU A 157 0.20 15.12 16.07
N ARG A 158 -0.04 14.30 17.10
CA ARG A 158 -1.40 13.84 17.44
C ARG A 158 -1.99 14.76 18.49
N LYS A 159 -3.31 14.71 18.66
CA LYS A 159 -4.05 15.46 19.69
C LYS A 159 -3.46 15.34 21.11
N PRO A 160 -3.01 14.16 21.58
CA PRO A 160 -2.33 14.05 22.87
C PRO A 160 -0.99 14.79 22.94
N ASP A 161 -0.27 14.90 21.81
CA ASP A 161 1.01 15.60 21.73
C ASP A 161 0.79 17.12 21.77
N VAL A 162 -0.22 17.64 21.06
CA VAL A 162 -0.66 19.05 21.14
C VAL A 162 -1.02 19.44 22.57
N ARG A 163 -1.77 18.59 23.28
CA ARG A 163 -2.14 18.79 24.70
C ARG A 163 -0.92 18.88 25.61
N LYS A 164 0.12 18.07 25.36
CA LYS A 164 1.38 18.14 26.13
C LYS A 164 2.11 19.47 25.91
N ILE A 165 2.17 19.96 24.67
CA ILE A 165 2.80 21.24 24.34
C ILE A 165 2.04 22.40 25.01
N ALA A 166 0.71 22.41 24.92
CA ALA A 166 -0.14 23.42 25.57
C ALA A 166 0.11 23.46 27.10
N LYS A 167 0.12 22.29 27.75
CA LYS A 167 0.41 22.17 29.19
C LYS A 167 1.78 22.73 29.55
N HIS A 168 2.80 22.45 28.74
CA HIS A 168 4.16 22.95 28.97
C HIS A 168 4.25 24.48 28.83
N ARG A 169 3.43 25.08 27.98
CA ARG A 169 3.30 26.53 27.78
C ARG A 169 2.38 27.21 28.80
N GLY A 170 1.90 26.49 29.81
CA GLY A 170 1.02 27.05 30.85
C GLY A 170 -0.42 27.30 30.39
N VAL A 171 -0.84 26.73 29.27
CA VAL A 171 -2.21 26.85 28.73
C VAL A 171 -3.02 25.61 29.11
N ASP A 172 -4.29 25.79 29.46
CA ASP A 172 -5.24 24.69 29.70
C ASP A 172 -5.36 23.80 28.44
N PRO A 173 -4.90 22.53 28.50
CA PRO A 173 -4.88 21.66 27.33
C PRO A 173 -6.26 21.30 26.78
N ASP A 174 -7.28 21.26 27.65
CA ASP A 174 -8.64 20.89 27.27
C ASP A 174 -9.33 22.06 26.59
N GLN A 175 -9.18 23.28 27.12
CA GLN A 175 -9.75 24.49 26.51
C GLN A 175 -9.13 24.78 25.14
N PHE A 176 -7.79 24.70 25.04
CA PHE A 176 -7.09 24.95 23.78
C PHE A 176 -7.42 23.89 22.73
N ALA A 177 -7.44 22.60 23.10
CA ALA A 177 -7.84 21.54 22.18
C ALA A 177 -9.28 21.72 21.70
N ALA A 178 -10.21 22.05 22.61
CA ALA A 178 -11.60 22.29 22.25
C ALA A 178 -11.78 23.50 21.33
N ALA A 179 -10.95 24.54 21.46
CA ALA A 179 -10.97 25.68 20.55
C ALA A 179 -10.44 25.33 19.16
N ILE A 180 -9.34 24.56 19.07
CA ILE A 180 -8.84 24.05 17.79
C ILE A 180 -9.88 23.18 17.10
N ASP A 181 -10.51 22.26 17.84
CA ASP A 181 -11.55 21.38 17.28
C ASP A 181 -12.73 22.20 16.77
N ARG A 182 -13.20 23.19 17.54
CA ARG A 182 -14.32 24.05 17.18
C ARG A 182 -14.04 24.91 15.95
N ALA A 183 -12.83 25.46 15.87
CA ALA A 183 -12.35 26.23 14.73
C ALA A 183 -11.93 25.34 13.55
N LYS A 184 -11.89 24.02 13.77
CA LYS A 184 -11.47 22.99 12.81
C LYS A 184 -10.06 23.21 12.28
N ALA A 185 -9.20 23.78 13.12
CA ALA A 185 -7.81 24.09 12.80
C ALA A 185 -6.85 22.92 13.08
N ALA A 186 -7.35 21.68 13.10
CA ALA A 186 -6.55 20.50 13.45
C ALA A 186 -5.40 20.25 12.44
N ASN A 187 -5.63 20.53 11.16
CA ASN A 187 -4.60 20.46 10.12
C ASN A 187 -3.46 21.49 10.34
N LEU A 188 -3.79 22.63 10.96
CA LEU A 188 -2.85 23.68 11.34
C LEU A 188 -2.04 23.35 12.61
N VAL A 189 -2.26 22.21 13.29
CA VAL A 189 -1.47 21.79 14.45
C VAL A 189 -0.70 20.49 14.23
N SER A 190 -0.42 20.19 12.96
CA SER A 190 0.31 19.00 12.54
C SER A 190 1.81 19.03 12.89
N GLN A 191 2.36 20.21 13.22
CA GLN A 191 3.78 20.39 13.53
C GLN A 191 4.00 21.22 14.81
N PRO A 192 5.12 21.00 15.53
CA PRO A 192 5.43 21.76 16.75
C PRO A 192 5.43 23.29 16.55
N LEU A 193 5.96 23.78 15.44
CA LEU A 193 6.02 25.21 15.16
C LEU A 193 4.63 25.82 14.95
N ASP A 194 3.72 25.10 14.28
CA ASP A 194 2.36 25.58 14.06
C ASP A 194 1.53 25.54 15.36
N VAL A 195 1.73 24.53 16.21
CA VAL A 195 1.15 24.50 17.58
C VAL A 195 1.63 25.71 18.39
N GLN A 196 2.91 26.06 18.31
CA GLN A 196 3.44 27.23 19.00
C GLN A 196 2.79 28.52 18.50
N LEU A 197 2.62 28.69 17.18
CA LEU A 197 1.92 29.83 16.60
C LEU A 197 0.50 29.98 17.15
N LEU A 198 -0.29 28.91 17.16
CA LEU A 198 -1.66 28.99 17.67
C LEU A 198 -1.70 29.22 19.19
N LEU A 199 -0.73 28.72 19.94
CA LEU A 199 -0.61 29.02 21.37
C LEU A 199 -0.23 30.49 21.63
N ASP A 200 0.63 31.08 20.80
CA ASP A 200 0.98 32.50 20.91
C ASP A 200 -0.25 33.38 20.60
N LEU A 201 -1.00 33.05 19.55
CA LEU A 201 -2.29 33.69 19.23
C LEU A 201 -3.30 33.56 20.39
N TRP A 202 -3.38 32.38 21.00
CA TRP A 202 -4.26 32.11 22.12
C TRP A 202 -3.89 32.96 23.34
N LEU A 203 -2.61 32.94 23.74
CA LEU A 203 -2.11 33.70 24.89
C LEU A 203 -2.28 35.21 24.70
N GLU A 204 -2.06 35.71 23.48
CA GLU A 204 -2.30 37.11 23.17
C GLU A 204 -3.79 37.46 23.27
N ALA A 205 -4.67 36.67 22.69
CA ALA A 205 -6.11 36.90 22.77
C ALA A 205 -6.61 36.90 24.23
N VAL A 206 -6.11 35.99 25.06
CA VAL A 206 -6.38 35.99 26.52
C VAL A 206 -5.83 37.28 27.17
N GLY A 207 -4.62 37.71 26.79
CA GLY A 207 -4.01 38.95 27.27
C GLY A 207 -4.77 40.22 26.88
N GLU A 208 -5.44 40.21 25.71
CA GLU A 208 -6.37 41.27 25.26
C GLU A 208 -7.73 41.23 25.98
N GLY A 209 -7.94 40.29 26.91
CA GLY A 209 -9.19 40.13 27.66
C GLY A 209 -10.29 39.36 26.92
N LYS A 210 -9.95 38.61 25.86
CA LYS A 210 -10.92 37.72 25.20
C LYS A 210 -11.13 36.46 26.03
N GLU A 211 -12.39 36.13 26.26
CA GLU A 211 -12.78 34.90 26.94
C GLU A 211 -12.37 33.67 26.09
N PRO A 212 -11.79 32.61 26.68
CA PRO A 212 -11.36 31.40 25.98
C PRO A 212 -12.39 30.81 24.98
N PRO A 213 -13.71 30.80 25.26
CA PRO A 213 -14.70 30.34 24.30
C PRO A 213 -14.87 31.23 23.06
N SER A 214 -14.43 32.47 23.06
CA SER A 214 -14.51 33.38 21.90
C SER A 214 -13.29 33.31 20.99
N ILE A 215 -12.18 32.75 21.49
CA ILE A 215 -10.93 32.58 20.74
C ILE A 215 -11.11 31.45 19.73
N PHE A 216 -10.66 31.66 18.49
CA PHE A 216 -10.85 30.74 17.37
C PHE A 216 -12.34 30.39 17.14
N SER A 217 -13.18 31.41 17.02
CA SER A 217 -14.63 31.22 16.86
C SER A 217 -15.04 30.47 15.58
N SER A 218 -14.22 30.52 14.53
CA SER A 218 -14.44 29.79 13.27
C SER A 218 -13.12 29.55 12.52
N ARG A 219 -13.14 28.71 11.48
CA ARG A 219 -11.98 28.45 10.64
C ARG A 219 -11.48 29.75 9.99
N LEU A 220 -12.39 30.52 9.39
CA LEU A 220 -12.08 31.83 8.81
C LEU A 220 -11.37 32.77 9.81
N GLN A 221 -11.81 32.78 11.07
CA GLN A 221 -11.22 33.63 12.10
C GLN A 221 -9.77 33.23 12.41
N VAL A 222 -9.47 31.93 12.44
CA VAL A 222 -8.10 31.43 12.65
C VAL A 222 -7.16 31.90 11.54
N TYR A 223 -7.56 31.79 10.28
CA TYR A 223 -6.73 32.23 9.15
C TYR A 223 -6.52 33.75 9.17
N GLU A 224 -7.57 34.52 9.46
CA GLU A 224 -7.48 35.98 9.62
C GLU A 224 -6.51 36.36 10.74
N ASP A 225 -6.56 35.68 11.89
CA ASP A 225 -5.68 35.95 13.02
C ASP A 225 -4.22 35.54 12.73
N ILE A 226 -4.00 34.41 12.04
CA ILE A 226 -2.66 34.00 11.57
C ILE A 226 -2.08 35.05 10.62
N VAL A 227 -2.86 35.52 9.64
CA VAL A 227 -2.41 36.54 8.68
C VAL A 227 -2.08 37.83 9.41
N ARG A 228 -2.97 38.31 10.29
CA ARG A 228 -2.74 39.52 11.08
C ARG A 228 -1.46 39.39 11.91
N PHE A 229 -1.29 38.29 12.62
CA PHE A 229 -0.15 38.05 13.51
C PHE A 229 1.18 37.97 12.74
N ARG A 230 1.21 37.24 11.62
CA ARG A 230 2.44 37.05 10.82
C ARG A 230 2.83 38.28 9.97
N LEU A 231 1.92 39.25 9.82
CA LEU A 231 2.17 40.54 9.17
C LEU A 231 2.60 41.65 10.15
N ARG A 232 2.66 41.37 11.46
CA ARG A 232 3.07 42.39 12.44
C ARG A 232 4.56 42.69 12.34
N THR A 233 4.88 43.96 12.55
CA THR A 233 6.20 44.44 12.94
C THR A 233 6.26 44.43 14.47
N GLU A 234 7.06 43.53 15.06
CA GLU A 234 7.17 43.44 16.53
C GLU A 234 7.58 44.79 17.15
N SER A 235 6.87 45.21 18.20
CA SER A 235 7.28 46.33 19.04
C SER A 235 8.42 45.88 19.97
N GLY A 236 9.65 46.30 19.67
CA GLY A 236 10.80 46.15 20.59
C GLY A 236 11.93 45.22 20.14
N GLN A 237 11.79 44.53 19.00
CA GLN A 237 12.94 43.96 18.28
C GLN A 237 13.25 44.82 17.03
N GLU A 238 14.50 44.81 16.56
CA GLU A 238 14.90 45.51 15.32
C GLU A 238 13.90 45.22 14.20
N ARG A 239 13.33 46.27 13.60
CA ARG A 239 12.25 46.18 12.61
C ARG A 239 12.62 45.18 11.50
N ARG A 240 11.90 44.04 11.42
CA ARG A 240 12.05 43.06 10.31
C ARG A 240 11.55 43.59 8.97
N SER A 241 10.66 44.59 8.98
CA SER A 241 10.08 45.26 7.80
C SER A 241 9.64 46.67 8.17
N ASN A 242 9.71 47.62 7.23
CA ASN A 242 9.15 48.97 7.36
C ASN A 242 7.85 49.14 6.55
N LEU A 243 7.36 48.05 5.94
CA LEU A 243 6.16 48.10 5.09
C LEU A 243 4.91 48.37 5.91
N ASP A 244 4.02 49.17 5.34
CA ASP A 244 2.67 49.33 5.87
C ASP A 244 1.95 47.96 5.91
N PRO A 245 1.35 47.55 7.05
CA PRO A 245 0.73 46.24 7.19
C PRO A 245 -0.42 45.98 6.19
N LEU A 246 -1.18 47.01 5.82
CA LEU A 246 -2.27 46.88 4.85
C LEU A 246 -1.70 46.68 3.44
N LEU A 247 -0.68 47.45 3.06
CA LEU A 247 0.04 47.27 1.80
C LEU A 247 0.69 45.87 1.71
N GLY A 248 1.33 45.43 2.79
CA GLY A 248 1.91 44.09 2.89
C GLY A 248 0.88 42.98 2.72
N ARG A 249 -0.28 43.10 3.36
CA ARG A 249 -1.41 42.17 3.18
C ARG A 249 -1.86 42.12 1.72
N GLN A 250 -2.13 43.27 1.12
CA GLN A 250 -2.62 43.36 -0.26
C GLN A 250 -1.63 42.78 -1.27
N ALA A 251 -0.33 42.89 -1.00
CA ALA A 251 0.72 42.30 -1.80
C ALA A 251 0.78 40.78 -1.66
N CYS A 252 0.68 40.25 -0.43
CA CYS A 252 0.58 38.81 -0.19
C CYS A 252 -0.65 38.19 -0.89
N GLU A 253 -1.80 38.86 -0.81
CA GLU A 253 -3.02 38.46 -1.54
C GLU A 253 -2.78 38.39 -3.05
N LYS A 254 -2.14 39.41 -3.64
CA LYS A 254 -1.81 39.44 -5.08
C LYS A 254 -0.85 38.33 -5.47
N LEU A 255 0.23 38.11 -4.71
CA LEU A 255 1.18 37.01 -4.95
C LEU A 255 0.51 35.64 -4.86
N ALA A 256 -0.40 35.46 -3.89
CA ALA A 256 -1.17 34.22 -3.76
C ALA A 256 -2.05 33.97 -5.00
N ALA A 257 -2.77 34.98 -5.49
CA ALA A 257 -3.58 34.86 -6.70
C ALA A 257 -2.73 34.51 -7.94
N ILE A 258 -1.57 35.16 -8.11
CA ILE A 258 -0.66 34.87 -9.24
C ILE A 258 -0.11 33.44 -9.15
N SER A 259 0.25 32.97 -7.96
CA SER A 259 0.68 31.58 -7.76
C SER A 259 -0.39 30.56 -8.14
N VAL A 260 -1.66 30.82 -7.80
CA VAL A 260 -2.78 29.95 -8.19
C VAL A 260 -2.98 29.95 -9.70
N LEU A 261 -3.02 31.14 -10.33
CA LEU A 261 -3.32 31.28 -11.76
C LEU A 261 -2.20 30.76 -12.68
N SER A 262 -0.95 30.79 -12.22
CA SER A 262 0.21 30.33 -13.00
C SER A 262 0.61 28.88 -12.70
N ASP A 263 0.03 28.26 -11.66
CA ASP A 263 0.47 27.00 -11.07
C ASP A 263 1.96 26.98 -10.62
N VAL A 264 2.55 28.17 -10.44
CA VAL A 264 3.92 28.33 -9.92
C VAL A 264 3.88 28.65 -8.43
N GLN A 265 4.49 27.80 -7.60
CA GLN A 265 4.44 27.93 -6.13
C GLN A 265 5.55 28.81 -5.54
N ASP A 266 6.63 29.02 -6.28
CA ASP A 266 7.84 29.69 -5.81
C ASP A 266 7.92 31.15 -6.29
N PHE A 267 8.46 32.01 -5.43
CA PHE A 267 8.74 33.42 -5.68
C PHE A 267 10.24 33.70 -5.57
N THR A 268 10.72 34.70 -6.31
CA THR A 268 12.11 35.16 -6.31
C THR A 268 12.19 36.68 -6.37
N SER A 269 13.21 37.26 -5.73
CA SER A 269 13.60 38.66 -5.90
C SER A 269 14.59 38.88 -7.04
N GLU A 270 15.15 37.80 -7.60
CA GLU A 270 16.07 37.83 -8.76
C GLU A 270 15.31 37.55 -10.07
N PRO A 271 15.64 38.24 -11.17
CA PRO A 271 15.12 37.92 -12.50
C PRO A 271 15.65 36.56 -13.03
N ASP A 272 14.94 35.97 -14.00
CA ASP A 272 15.37 34.81 -14.82
C ASP A 272 15.56 33.44 -14.12
N LYS A 273 14.97 33.20 -12.93
CA LYS A 273 14.93 31.84 -12.35
C LYS A 273 13.78 31.01 -12.95
N PRO A 274 14.05 29.85 -13.60
CA PRO A 274 13.00 29.02 -14.20
C PRO A 274 12.07 28.44 -13.13
N MET A 275 10.76 28.38 -13.40
CA MET A 275 9.73 27.86 -12.47
C MET A 275 9.60 28.67 -11.16
N ALA A 276 9.82 29.98 -11.20
CA ALA A 276 9.55 30.89 -10.08
C ALA A 276 8.99 32.23 -10.58
N ILE A 277 8.08 32.83 -9.81
CA ILE A 277 7.49 34.13 -10.09
C ILE A 277 8.45 35.22 -9.59
N HIS A 278 8.84 36.13 -10.47
CA HIS A 278 9.59 37.31 -10.07
C HIS A 278 8.66 38.30 -9.34
N ALA A 279 8.81 38.39 -8.01
CA ALA A 279 7.86 39.08 -7.15
C ALA A 279 7.81 40.59 -7.40
N LEU A 280 8.95 41.21 -7.75
CA LEU A 280 9.00 42.63 -8.06
C LEU A 280 8.18 42.98 -9.30
N SER A 281 8.31 42.22 -10.40
CA SER A 281 7.50 42.45 -11.61
C SER A 281 6.04 42.07 -11.42
N ALA A 282 5.76 41.08 -10.57
CA ALA A 282 4.39 40.66 -10.25
C ALA A 282 3.64 41.74 -9.43
N LEU A 283 4.33 42.42 -8.51
CA LEU A 283 3.73 43.43 -7.64
C LEU A 283 3.67 44.81 -8.29
N SER A 284 4.73 45.20 -9.00
CA SER A 284 4.83 46.53 -9.64
C SER A 284 3.69 46.75 -10.64
N SER A 285 3.04 47.89 -10.53
CA SER A 285 2.03 48.38 -11.49
C SER A 285 2.33 49.84 -11.84
N ASP A 286 1.64 50.42 -12.82
CA ASP A 286 1.81 51.84 -13.16
C ASP A 286 1.46 52.79 -11.98
N ALA A 287 0.69 52.31 -10.99
CA ALA A 287 0.25 53.06 -9.82
C ALA A 287 1.10 52.82 -8.55
N ASP A 288 1.63 51.61 -8.37
CA ASP A 288 2.37 51.20 -7.15
C ASP A 288 3.84 50.88 -7.47
N ARG A 289 4.77 51.73 -7.00
CA ARG A 289 6.21 51.50 -7.15
C ARG A 289 6.75 50.68 -5.98
N TRP A 290 6.95 49.38 -6.22
CA TRP A 290 7.67 48.49 -5.31
C TRP A 290 9.17 48.58 -5.56
N THR A 291 9.98 48.58 -4.50
CA THR A 291 11.44 48.43 -4.61
C THR A 291 11.88 46.99 -4.31
N GLU A 292 13.10 46.61 -4.72
CA GLU A 292 13.67 45.31 -4.33
C GLU A 292 13.73 45.12 -2.80
N MET A 293 13.98 46.20 -2.06
CA MET A 293 14.02 46.18 -0.60
C MET A 293 12.63 45.87 -0.02
N ASP A 294 11.57 46.46 -0.57
CA ASP A 294 10.20 46.19 -0.17
C ASP A 294 9.83 44.72 -0.43
N VAL A 295 10.19 44.19 -1.60
CA VAL A 295 9.95 42.78 -1.93
C VAL A 295 10.69 41.84 -0.99
N ARG A 296 11.95 42.14 -0.65
CA ARG A 296 12.72 41.34 0.32
C ARG A 296 12.10 41.39 1.72
N GLN A 297 11.61 42.55 2.15
CA GLN A 297 10.89 42.69 3.42
C GLN A 297 9.53 41.98 3.42
N LEU A 298 8.82 41.96 2.28
CA LEU A 298 7.55 41.24 2.15
C LEU A 298 7.78 39.72 2.23
N LEU A 299 8.77 39.21 1.49
CA LEU A 299 9.09 37.78 1.45
C LEU A 299 9.76 37.27 2.74
N SER A 300 10.17 38.16 3.64
CA SER A 300 10.69 37.79 4.97
C SER A 300 9.59 37.61 6.03
N TYR A 301 8.33 37.97 5.72
CA TYR A 301 7.21 37.70 6.63
C TYR A 301 7.04 36.21 6.89
N GLY A 302 6.58 35.87 8.09
CA GLY A 302 6.36 34.49 8.50
C GLY A 302 5.31 33.76 7.67
N LEU A 303 4.57 34.44 6.78
CA LEU A 303 3.64 33.79 5.83
C LEU A 303 4.37 32.90 4.82
N PHE A 304 5.64 33.18 4.59
CA PHE A 304 6.46 32.47 3.64
C PHE A 304 7.48 31.55 4.32
N GLN A 305 7.98 30.58 3.56
CA GLN A 305 9.07 29.69 3.95
C GLN A 305 10.10 29.59 2.82
N PRO A 306 11.40 29.42 3.16
CA PRO A 306 12.43 29.15 2.17
C PRO A 306 12.14 27.88 1.37
N SER A 307 12.39 27.95 0.07
CA SER A 307 12.33 26.88 -0.93
C SER A 307 13.73 26.65 -1.53
N ILE A 308 13.82 25.90 -2.63
CA ILE A 308 15.07 25.58 -3.34
C ILE A 308 15.62 26.85 -4.03
N SER A 309 16.94 26.98 -4.13
CA SER A 309 17.58 28.01 -4.96
C SER A 309 17.25 29.46 -4.58
N GLY A 310 17.11 29.74 -3.27
CA GLY A 310 16.88 31.11 -2.77
C GLY A 310 15.48 31.63 -3.10
N ARG A 311 14.59 30.70 -3.47
CA ARG A 311 13.17 30.96 -3.70
C ARG A 311 12.43 30.88 -2.38
N VAL A 312 11.25 31.46 -2.40
CA VAL A 312 10.37 31.54 -1.24
C VAL A 312 8.98 31.11 -1.68
N ARG A 313 8.26 30.33 -0.86
CA ARG A 313 6.86 29.94 -1.14
C ARG A 313 5.99 30.15 0.08
N PHE A 314 4.67 30.10 -0.08
CA PHE A 314 3.78 30.11 1.07
C PHE A 314 4.04 28.91 2.00
N ALA A 315 3.98 29.15 3.31
CA ALA A 315 4.20 28.12 4.31
C ALA A 315 3.13 27.01 4.25
N HIS A 316 1.88 27.42 4.05
CA HIS A 316 0.70 26.55 4.03
C HIS A 316 -0.10 26.76 2.75
N ARG A 317 -0.46 25.68 2.04
CA ARG A 317 -1.23 25.75 0.78
C ARG A 317 -2.60 26.40 1.00
N GLU A 318 -3.32 26.00 2.03
CA GLU A 318 -4.64 26.54 2.29
C GLU A 318 -4.61 28.03 2.67
N LEU A 319 -3.54 28.47 3.35
CA LEU A 319 -3.32 29.89 3.65
C LEU A 319 -3.10 30.72 2.39
N ARG A 320 -2.36 30.19 1.41
CA ARG A 320 -2.26 30.77 0.06
C ARG A 320 -3.63 30.86 -0.59
N ASP A 321 -4.39 29.77 -0.58
CA ASP A 321 -5.68 29.72 -1.27
C ASP A 321 -6.71 30.69 -0.63
N TYR A 322 -6.69 30.84 0.70
CA TYR A 322 -7.43 31.88 1.43
C TYR A 322 -7.01 33.32 1.05
N LEU A 323 -5.70 33.59 0.96
CA LEU A 323 -5.19 34.90 0.55
C LEU A 323 -5.52 35.23 -0.92
N ALA A 324 -5.48 34.22 -1.80
CA ALA A 324 -5.93 34.35 -3.18
C ALA A 324 -7.43 34.69 -3.24
N ALA A 325 -8.26 34.05 -2.43
CA ALA A 325 -9.68 34.39 -2.33
C ALA A 325 -9.89 35.85 -1.86
N CYS A 326 -9.09 36.33 -0.89
CA CYS A 326 -9.15 37.72 -0.44
C CYS A 326 -8.80 38.71 -1.57
N PHE A 327 -7.82 38.37 -2.43
CA PHE A 327 -7.52 39.16 -3.63
C PHE A 327 -8.74 39.28 -4.55
N PHE A 328 -9.37 38.16 -4.91
CA PHE A 328 -10.53 38.17 -5.80
C PHE A 328 -11.74 38.88 -5.19
N ARG A 329 -11.99 38.73 -3.88
CA ARG A 329 -13.05 39.48 -3.18
C ARG A 329 -12.85 40.99 -3.33
N ARG A 330 -11.61 41.47 -3.14
CA ARG A 330 -11.29 42.89 -3.32
C ARG A 330 -11.46 43.32 -4.77
N ALA A 331 -11.02 42.50 -5.73
CA ALA A 331 -11.19 42.77 -7.15
C ALA A 331 -12.68 42.86 -7.57
N ILE A 332 -13.55 42.01 -7.02
CA ILE A 332 -15.01 42.07 -7.23
C ILE A 332 -15.55 43.41 -6.70
N GLY A 333 -15.17 43.80 -5.48
CA GLY A 333 -15.60 45.06 -4.89
C GLY A 333 -15.16 46.30 -5.70
N GLN A 334 -13.95 46.27 -6.25
CA GLN A 334 -13.41 47.36 -7.08
C GLN A 334 -14.07 47.46 -8.45
N ASN A 335 -14.56 46.34 -9.01
CA ASN A 335 -15.23 46.30 -10.32
C ASN A 335 -16.77 46.32 -10.20
N ALA A 336 -17.31 47.02 -9.21
CA ALA A 336 -18.76 47.18 -8.98
C ALA A 336 -19.54 45.84 -8.90
N GLY A 337 -18.89 44.78 -8.41
CA GLY A 337 -19.49 43.45 -8.32
C GLY A 337 -19.39 42.61 -9.60
N SER A 338 -18.66 43.07 -10.63
CA SER A 338 -18.43 42.27 -11.85
C SER A 338 -17.70 40.97 -11.53
N LEU A 339 -18.17 39.90 -12.16
CA LEU A 339 -17.63 38.55 -12.03
C LEU A 339 -16.61 38.21 -13.12
N ASP A 340 -16.36 39.13 -14.05
CA ASP A 340 -15.33 38.95 -15.08
C ASP A 340 -13.95 38.68 -14.47
N VAL A 341 -13.67 39.26 -13.30
CA VAL A 341 -12.41 39.06 -12.56
C VAL A 341 -12.24 37.65 -12.02
N VAL A 342 -13.31 36.87 -11.90
CA VAL A 342 -13.30 35.47 -11.41
C VAL A 342 -13.24 34.47 -12.57
N LYS A 343 -13.49 34.89 -13.82
CA LYS A 343 -13.41 34.01 -15.00
C LYS A 343 -12.12 33.17 -15.10
N PRO A 344 -10.93 33.69 -14.75
CA PRO A 344 -9.70 32.87 -14.76
C PRO A 344 -9.70 31.69 -13.78
N LEU A 345 -10.60 31.66 -12.80
CA LEU A 345 -10.78 30.54 -11.88
C LEU A 345 -11.73 29.47 -12.42
N LEU A 346 -12.36 29.70 -13.58
CA LEU A 346 -13.34 28.82 -14.21
C LEU A 346 -12.79 28.31 -15.54
N ALA A 347 -13.23 27.13 -15.95
CA ALA A 347 -13.00 26.60 -17.28
C ALA A 347 -14.30 26.59 -18.08
N GLU A 348 -14.21 26.91 -19.37
CA GLU A 348 -15.32 26.79 -20.33
C GLU A 348 -14.95 25.73 -21.38
N GLY A 349 -15.83 24.76 -21.60
CA GLY A 349 -15.62 23.69 -22.57
C GLY A 349 -16.90 22.91 -22.84
N LEU A 350 -17.13 22.50 -24.08
CA LEU A 350 -18.31 21.72 -24.49
C LEU A 350 -19.66 22.37 -24.12
N GLY A 351 -19.72 23.71 -24.09
CA GLY A 351 -20.92 24.46 -23.70
C GLY A 351 -21.18 24.53 -22.18
N CYS A 352 -20.29 23.96 -21.37
CA CYS A 352 -20.37 23.95 -19.91
C CYS A 352 -19.32 24.87 -19.29
N THR A 353 -19.65 25.43 -18.13
CA THR A 353 -18.70 26.10 -17.25
C THR A 353 -18.43 25.19 -16.05
N GLU A 354 -17.17 24.93 -15.76
CA GLU A 354 -16.74 24.06 -14.66
C GLU A 354 -15.69 24.76 -13.79
N VAL A 355 -15.49 24.23 -12.58
CA VAL A 355 -14.43 24.65 -11.67
C VAL A 355 -13.26 23.67 -11.79
N PRO A 356 -12.09 24.09 -12.29
CA PRO A 356 -10.88 23.26 -12.28
C PRO A 356 -10.47 22.86 -10.86
N GLN A 357 -9.98 21.63 -10.70
CA GLN A 357 -9.49 21.12 -9.41
C GLN A 357 -8.40 22.00 -8.78
N SER A 358 -7.58 22.69 -9.59
CA SER A 358 -6.54 23.60 -9.11
C SER A 358 -7.10 24.86 -8.42
N THR A 359 -8.34 25.26 -8.71
CA THR A 359 -8.97 26.50 -8.23
C THR A 359 -10.14 26.27 -7.27
N GLU A 360 -10.56 25.02 -7.05
CA GLU A 360 -11.67 24.64 -6.14
C GLU A 360 -11.53 25.26 -4.74
N HIS A 361 -10.39 25.07 -4.08
CA HIS A 361 -10.16 25.60 -2.72
C HIS A 361 -10.22 27.14 -2.66
N VAL A 362 -9.76 27.83 -3.71
CA VAL A 362 -9.82 29.30 -3.79
C VAL A 362 -11.26 29.76 -3.94
N LEU A 363 -12.04 29.10 -4.82
CA LEU A 363 -13.46 29.41 -4.99
C LEU A 363 -14.29 29.08 -3.74
N GLY A 364 -13.93 28.03 -3.02
CA GLY A 364 -14.49 27.69 -1.70
C GLY A 364 -14.31 28.80 -0.67
N TRP A 365 -13.07 29.24 -0.50
CA TRP A 365 -12.76 30.38 0.38
C TRP A 365 -13.43 31.66 -0.10
N LEU A 366 -13.45 31.91 -1.42
CA LEU A 366 -14.10 33.10 -1.98
C LEU A 366 -15.61 33.08 -1.73
N ALA A 367 -16.27 31.93 -1.90
CA ALA A 367 -17.69 31.76 -1.57
C ALA A 367 -17.97 31.93 -0.07
N THR A 368 -17.01 31.59 0.80
CA THR A 368 -17.11 31.83 2.24
C THR A 368 -17.15 33.33 2.57
N ILE A 369 -16.39 34.16 1.85
CA ILE A 369 -16.21 35.59 2.17
C ILE A 369 -16.97 36.56 1.25
N ASP A 370 -17.48 36.12 0.10
CA ASP A 370 -18.19 36.92 -0.89
C ASP A 370 -19.52 36.28 -1.34
N PRO A 371 -20.66 36.99 -1.21
CA PRO A 371 -21.98 36.44 -1.55
C PRO A 371 -22.23 36.31 -3.06
N ILE A 372 -21.55 37.09 -3.91
CA ILE A 372 -21.74 37.02 -5.37
C ILE A 372 -21.05 35.76 -5.89
N ALA A 373 -19.80 35.53 -5.48
CA ALA A 373 -19.08 34.29 -5.79
C ALA A 373 -19.81 33.05 -5.24
N ARG A 374 -20.36 33.13 -4.04
CA ARG A 374 -21.18 32.05 -3.45
C ARG A 374 -22.35 31.63 -4.35
N ARG A 375 -23.03 32.58 -4.99
CA ARG A 375 -24.13 32.27 -5.94
C ARG A 375 -23.64 31.52 -7.17
N ILE A 376 -22.45 31.85 -7.68
CA ILE A 376 -21.83 31.14 -8.81
C ILE A 376 -21.50 29.72 -8.40
N VAL A 377 -20.81 29.54 -7.26
CA VAL A 377 -20.42 28.23 -6.74
C VAL A 377 -21.66 27.38 -6.49
N THR A 378 -22.71 27.94 -5.89
CA THR A 378 -24.01 27.25 -5.71
C THR A 378 -24.57 26.72 -7.03
N ARG A 379 -24.43 27.48 -8.13
CA ARG A 379 -24.96 27.11 -9.44
C ARG A 379 -24.10 26.08 -10.18
N ILE A 380 -22.78 26.21 -10.10
CA ILE A 380 -21.84 25.43 -10.92
C ILE A 380 -21.34 24.20 -10.18
N ARG A 381 -20.93 24.34 -8.91
CA ARG A 381 -20.28 23.31 -8.10
C ARG A 381 -20.68 23.46 -6.62
N PRO A 382 -21.94 23.18 -6.26
CA PRO A 382 -22.44 23.40 -4.90
C PRO A 382 -21.72 22.59 -3.81
N SER A 383 -21.07 21.47 -4.17
CA SER A 383 -20.30 20.64 -3.21
C SER A 383 -19.19 21.41 -2.51
N LEU A 384 -18.60 22.42 -3.16
CA LEU A 384 -17.53 23.23 -2.57
C LEU A 384 -17.99 23.98 -1.31
N LEU A 385 -19.28 24.28 -1.18
CA LEU A 385 -19.84 24.92 0.01
C LEU A 385 -19.88 23.97 1.23
N ILE A 386 -19.72 22.67 0.99
CA ILE A 386 -19.65 21.61 1.99
C ILE A 386 -18.17 21.30 2.29
N GLU A 387 -17.35 21.09 1.24
CA GLU A 387 -15.99 20.54 1.31
C GLU A 387 -14.89 21.57 1.61
N THR A 388 -15.14 22.86 1.33
CA THR A 388 -14.07 23.86 1.31
C THR A 388 -14.44 25.18 2.00
N GLY A 389 -13.42 25.93 2.43
CA GLY A 389 -13.62 27.20 3.12
C GLY A 389 -14.12 27.03 4.55
N ASP A 390 -15.14 27.80 4.94
CA ASP A 390 -15.75 27.73 6.28
C ASP A 390 -17.28 27.60 6.19
N PRO A 391 -17.83 26.36 6.14
CA PRO A 391 -19.26 26.09 6.07
C PRO A 391 -20.07 26.70 7.23
N THR A 392 -19.43 26.97 8.37
CA THR A 392 -20.10 27.54 9.56
C THR A 392 -20.51 28.99 9.36
N ARG A 393 -19.96 29.67 8.34
CA ARG A 393 -20.29 31.06 7.99
C ARG A 393 -21.50 31.17 7.06
N LEU A 394 -22.02 30.05 6.56
CA LEU A 394 -23.20 30.02 5.70
C LEU A 394 -24.47 30.09 6.56
N THR A 395 -25.42 30.92 6.14
CA THR A 395 -26.75 30.96 6.75
C THR A 395 -27.55 29.69 6.39
N VAL A 396 -28.59 29.40 7.17
CA VAL A 396 -29.50 28.25 6.92
C VAL A 396 -30.09 28.30 5.51
N ASP A 397 -30.49 29.49 5.05
CA ASP A 397 -31.01 29.70 3.69
C ASP A 397 -29.97 29.37 2.61
N GLU A 398 -28.72 29.78 2.81
CA GLU A 398 -27.65 29.51 1.85
C GLU A 398 -27.27 28.04 1.79
N LYS A 399 -27.22 27.38 2.95
CA LYS A 399 -27.05 25.93 3.03
C LYS A 399 -28.21 25.21 2.35
N SER A 400 -29.45 25.64 2.59
CA SER A 400 -30.65 25.08 1.95
C SER A 400 -30.60 25.21 0.43
N ARG A 401 -30.17 26.37 -0.09
CA ARG A 401 -29.97 26.59 -1.53
C ARG A 401 -28.84 25.74 -2.10
N ALA A 402 -27.76 25.52 -1.35
CA ALA A 402 -26.66 24.64 -1.75
C ALA A 402 -27.12 23.18 -1.88
N ILE A 403 -27.88 22.67 -0.89
CA ILE A 403 -28.46 21.33 -0.93
C ILE A 403 -29.40 21.20 -2.13
N ALA A 404 -30.32 22.15 -2.32
CA ALA A 404 -31.26 22.12 -3.43
C ALA A 404 -30.56 22.16 -4.81
N ALA A 405 -29.51 22.97 -4.95
CA ALA A 405 -28.72 23.02 -6.18
C ALA A 405 -27.94 21.73 -6.41
N HIS A 406 -27.39 21.13 -5.35
CA HIS A 406 -26.73 19.83 -5.44
C HIS A 406 -27.71 18.74 -5.89
N VAL A 407 -28.89 18.63 -5.26
CA VAL A 407 -29.93 17.67 -5.67
C VAL A 407 -30.40 17.91 -7.10
N ALA A 408 -30.57 19.18 -7.50
CA ALA A 408 -30.98 19.53 -8.86
C ALA A 408 -29.97 19.05 -9.93
N ALA A 409 -28.67 18.98 -9.61
CA ALA A 409 -27.65 18.46 -10.52
C ALA A 409 -27.81 16.96 -10.82
N TYR A 410 -28.61 16.23 -10.03
CA TYR A 410 -28.94 14.80 -10.23
C TYR A 410 -30.31 14.58 -10.89
N ARG A 411 -31.02 15.63 -11.32
CA ARG A 411 -32.39 15.49 -11.87
C ARG A 411 -32.48 14.48 -13.02
N GLU A 412 -31.43 14.39 -13.85
CA GLU A 412 -31.36 13.50 -15.01
C GLU A 412 -30.32 12.38 -14.85
N ARG A 413 -29.73 12.23 -13.66
CA ARG A 413 -28.59 11.33 -13.42
C ARG A 413 -28.75 10.56 -12.12
N LEU A 414 -28.51 9.25 -12.15
CA LEU A 414 -28.55 8.42 -10.94
C LEU A 414 -27.29 8.55 -10.08
N TYR A 415 -26.13 8.82 -10.69
CA TYR A 415 -24.85 8.94 -10.00
C TYR A 415 -24.00 10.04 -10.64
N ARG A 416 -23.16 10.70 -9.83
CA ARG A 416 -22.14 11.67 -10.27
C ARG A 416 -20.78 11.41 -9.62
N GLY A 417 -20.72 10.58 -8.59
CA GLY A 417 -19.47 10.20 -7.94
C GLY A 417 -18.89 11.25 -7.02
N GLU A 418 -19.73 12.12 -6.48
CA GLU A 418 -19.32 13.10 -5.48
C GLU A 418 -19.36 12.43 -4.10
N TRP A 419 -18.22 12.41 -3.43
CA TRP A 419 -18.12 11.84 -2.10
C TRP A 419 -17.59 12.89 -1.12
N PHE A 420 -18.25 12.98 0.02
CA PHE A 420 -17.93 13.93 1.08
C PHE A 420 -17.28 13.20 2.24
N TYR A 421 -16.23 13.79 2.82
CA TYR A 421 -15.76 13.31 4.11
C TYR A 421 -16.85 13.54 5.15
N GLN A 422 -17.06 12.56 6.05
CA GLN A 422 -18.05 12.67 7.13
C GLN A 422 -17.83 13.92 7.99
N GLU A 423 -16.58 14.38 8.09
CA GLU A 423 -16.22 15.63 8.76
C GLU A 423 -16.90 16.80 8.03
N ASP A 424 -16.64 17.02 6.74
CA ASP A 424 -17.23 18.09 5.93
C ASP A 424 -18.78 18.13 6.01
N VAL A 425 -19.43 16.97 5.99
CA VAL A 425 -20.90 16.90 6.15
C VAL A 425 -21.32 17.37 7.54
N ARG A 426 -20.71 16.86 8.62
CA ARG A 426 -20.97 17.30 10.01
C ARG A 426 -20.75 18.78 10.19
N GLU A 427 -19.78 19.34 9.48
CA GLU A 427 -19.43 20.74 9.52
C GLU A 427 -20.47 21.66 8.86
N PHE A 428 -21.08 21.17 7.79
CA PHE A 428 -22.07 21.89 7.02
C PHE A 428 -23.46 21.84 7.67
N VAL A 429 -23.87 20.71 8.23
CA VAL A 429 -25.25 20.52 8.71
C VAL A 429 -25.54 21.14 10.08
N THR A 430 -26.77 21.63 10.24
CA THR A 430 -27.31 22.17 11.49
C THR A 430 -28.76 21.69 11.66
N PRO A 431 -29.27 21.51 12.91
CA PRO A 431 -30.60 20.92 13.14
C PRO A 431 -31.76 21.66 12.44
N ASP A 432 -31.61 22.96 12.21
CA ASP A 432 -32.55 23.85 11.52
C ASP A 432 -32.66 23.62 10.01
N LEU A 433 -31.79 22.79 9.41
CA LEU A 433 -31.91 22.38 8.00
C LEU A 433 -32.93 21.26 7.77
N ALA A 434 -33.50 20.67 8.82
CA ALA A 434 -34.45 19.57 8.70
C ALA A 434 -35.59 19.82 7.69
N PRO A 435 -36.25 21.00 7.65
CA PRO A 435 -37.31 21.25 6.66
C PRO A 435 -36.77 21.22 5.22
N ALA A 436 -35.64 21.88 4.96
CA ALA A 436 -35.05 21.95 3.63
C ALA A 436 -34.57 20.58 3.15
N ILE A 437 -33.95 19.78 4.03
CA ILE A 437 -33.52 18.41 3.70
C ILE A 437 -34.73 17.52 3.44
N GLY A 438 -35.80 17.62 4.24
CA GLY A 438 -37.04 16.87 4.02
C GLY A 438 -37.67 17.14 2.66
N GLU A 439 -37.72 18.42 2.23
CA GLU A 439 -38.19 18.78 0.90
C GLU A 439 -37.34 18.16 -0.21
N GLN A 440 -36.01 18.22 -0.08
CA GLN A 440 -35.10 17.63 -1.08
C GLN A 440 -35.14 16.10 -1.09
N LEU A 441 -35.29 15.47 0.08
CA LEU A 441 -35.39 14.02 0.22
C LEU A 441 -36.67 13.47 -0.41
N ALA A 442 -37.76 14.24 -0.43
CA ALA A 442 -39.00 13.86 -1.08
C ALA A 442 -38.91 13.83 -2.62
N ILE A 443 -38.01 14.62 -3.22
CA ILE A 443 -37.85 14.71 -4.69
C ILE A 443 -36.62 13.98 -5.23
N ALA A 444 -35.64 13.67 -4.36
CA ALA A 444 -34.40 13.02 -4.77
C ALA A 444 -34.65 11.57 -5.24
N THR A 445 -34.23 11.26 -6.47
CA THR A 445 -34.34 9.93 -7.09
C THR A 445 -33.01 9.18 -7.11
N SER A 446 -31.88 9.88 -7.09
CA SER A 446 -30.53 9.31 -7.07
C SER A 446 -30.23 8.66 -5.71
N PRO A 447 -29.80 7.38 -5.66
CA PRO A 447 -29.40 6.73 -4.41
C PRO A 447 -28.26 7.45 -3.68
N GLU A 448 -27.26 7.95 -4.43
CA GLU A 448 -26.12 8.70 -3.92
C GLU A 448 -26.56 9.96 -3.15
N VAL A 449 -27.47 10.74 -3.74
CA VAL A 449 -28.02 11.95 -3.08
C VAL A 449 -28.87 11.59 -1.87
N ARG A 450 -29.68 10.53 -1.97
CA ARG A 450 -30.54 10.11 -0.86
C ARG A 450 -29.71 9.65 0.34
N GLU A 451 -28.64 8.89 0.10
CA GLU A 451 -27.68 8.50 1.14
C GLU A 451 -27.07 9.73 1.81
N LEU A 452 -26.55 10.69 1.03
CA LEU A 452 -26.01 11.95 1.55
C LEU A 452 -27.03 12.74 2.39
N LEU A 453 -28.28 12.87 1.93
CA LEU A 453 -29.32 13.58 2.69
C LEU A 453 -29.64 12.88 4.02
N VAL A 454 -29.61 11.55 4.05
CA VAL A 454 -29.78 10.78 5.29
C VAL A 454 -28.56 10.93 6.22
N GLU A 455 -27.34 10.93 5.67
CA GLU A 455 -26.13 11.28 6.44
C GLU A 455 -26.23 12.69 7.03
N MET A 456 -26.75 13.65 6.26
CA MET A 456 -26.97 15.01 6.73
C MET A 456 -27.97 15.06 7.91
N ILE A 457 -29.06 14.28 7.85
CA ILE A 457 -30.02 14.15 8.96
C ILE A 457 -29.32 13.59 10.22
N ARG A 458 -28.54 12.52 10.04
CA ARG A 458 -27.80 11.84 11.12
C ARG A 458 -26.80 12.78 11.78
N PHE A 459 -25.93 13.40 11.00
CA PHE A 459 -24.86 14.27 11.49
C PHE A 459 -25.40 15.61 12.00
N GLY A 460 -26.52 16.08 11.47
CA GLY A 460 -27.23 17.27 11.94
C GLY A 460 -28.09 17.03 13.18
N GLN A 461 -28.17 15.80 13.70
CA GLN A 461 -28.95 15.44 14.88
C GLN A 461 -30.43 15.87 14.76
N MET A 462 -31.02 15.69 13.58
CA MET A 462 -32.36 16.18 13.22
C MET A 462 -33.46 15.22 13.71
N THR A 463 -33.68 15.18 15.02
CA THR A 463 -34.68 14.31 15.67
C THR A 463 -36.09 14.43 15.12
N SER A 464 -36.48 15.61 14.59
CA SER A 464 -37.78 15.82 13.96
C SER A 464 -38.03 14.96 12.71
N MET A 465 -36.97 14.40 12.11
CA MET A 465 -37.03 13.58 10.89
C MET A 465 -37.03 12.06 11.16
N ALA A 466 -37.15 11.62 12.43
CA ALA A 466 -37.11 10.19 12.77
C ALA A 466 -38.21 9.36 12.05
N ALA A 467 -39.40 9.92 11.85
CA ALA A 467 -40.48 9.25 11.12
C ALA A 467 -40.16 9.08 9.62
N ASP A 468 -39.48 10.05 9.01
CA ASP A 468 -39.03 9.97 7.61
C ASP A 468 -37.93 8.90 7.47
N LEU A 469 -36.96 8.88 8.39
CA LEU A 469 -35.93 7.84 8.45
C LEU A 469 -36.52 6.45 8.61
N ARG A 470 -37.53 6.28 9.46
CA ARG A 470 -38.28 5.02 9.58
C ARG A 470 -38.91 4.61 8.25
N THR A 471 -39.50 5.55 7.53
CA THR A 471 -40.15 5.28 6.24
C THR A 471 -39.12 4.77 5.23
N ILE A 472 -37.95 5.41 5.17
CA ILE A 472 -36.82 5.00 4.30
C ILE A 472 -36.29 3.62 4.71
N ALA A 473 -35.97 3.41 5.99
CA ALA A 473 -35.45 2.13 6.47
C ALA A 473 -36.40 0.95 6.18
N CYS A 474 -37.71 1.20 6.22
CA CYS A 474 -38.74 0.19 6.01
C CYS A 474 -39.13 -0.01 4.53
N ASP A 475 -38.76 0.89 3.63
CA ASP A 475 -39.11 0.83 2.21
C ASP A 475 -38.34 -0.30 1.50
N GLN A 476 -39.08 -1.24 0.91
CA GLN A 476 -38.49 -2.39 0.20
C GLN A 476 -37.98 -2.04 -1.20
N THR A 477 -38.39 -0.89 -1.74
CA THR A 477 -37.97 -0.40 -3.06
C THR A 477 -36.73 0.48 -3.00
N GLU A 478 -36.38 0.96 -1.80
CA GLU A 478 -35.24 1.84 -1.56
C GLU A 478 -33.89 1.09 -1.62
N GLY A 479 -32.85 1.81 -2.05
CA GLY A 479 -31.48 1.29 -2.12
C GLY A 479 -30.97 0.80 -0.76
N LEU A 480 -30.30 -0.36 -0.72
CA LEU A 480 -29.84 -0.97 0.53
C LEU A 480 -28.90 -0.07 1.35
N ARG A 481 -28.05 0.73 0.70
CA ARG A 481 -27.15 1.66 1.38
C ARG A 481 -27.91 2.81 2.06
N VAL A 482 -28.85 3.44 1.34
CA VAL A 482 -29.74 4.48 1.89
C VAL A 482 -30.52 3.95 3.09
N ARG A 483 -31.05 2.72 3.01
CA ARG A 483 -31.75 2.07 4.13
C ARG A 483 -30.81 1.78 5.30
N ALA A 484 -29.57 1.37 5.03
CA ALA A 484 -28.58 1.13 6.05
C ALA A 484 -28.25 2.43 6.80
N GLU A 485 -28.01 3.51 6.06
CA GLU A 485 -27.71 4.82 6.63
C GLU A 485 -28.91 5.36 7.43
N ALA A 486 -30.15 5.09 7.01
CA ALA A 486 -31.34 5.44 7.78
C ALA A 486 -31.42 4.70 9.13
N CYS A 487 -31.06 3.41 9.17
CA CYS A 487 -30.95 2.65 10.42
C CYS A 487 -29.85 3.23 11.33
N LEU A 488 -28.71 3.64 10.77
CA LEU A 488 -27.63 4.26 11.52
C LEU A 488 -28.01 5.66 12.03
N ALA A 489 -28.73 6.43 11.23
CA ALA A 489 -29.29 7.72 11.62
C ALA A 489 -30.22 7.57 12.82
N LEU A 490 -31.17 6.63 12.78
CA LEU A 490 -32.07 6.36 13.90
C LEU A 490 -31.32 5.93 15.17
N ALA A 491 -30.30 5.07 15.03
CA ALA A 491 -29.47 4.62 16.14
C ALA A 491 -28.70 5.78 16.79
N ASP A 492 -28.05 6.63 15.99
CA ASP A 492 -27.25 7.75 16.49
C ASP A 492 -28.13 8.89 17.06
N LEU A 493 -29.36 9.05 16.57
CA LEU A 493 -30.37 9.96 17.16
C LEU A 493 -30.92 9.44 18.50
N ASN A 494 -30.63 8.19 18.88
CA ASN A 494 -31.14 7.51 20.07
C ASN A 494 -32.68 7.43 20.14
N ASP A 495 -33.37 7.38 19.00
CA ASP A 495 -34.83 7.17 18.93
C ASP A 495 -35.15 5.74 18.53
N PHE A 496 -35.48 4.90 19.52
CA PHE A 496 -35.79 3.47 19.34
C PHE A 496 -37.29 3.17 19.16
N SER A 497 -38.13 4.20 19.03
CA SER A 497 -39.60 4.02 18.91
C SER A 497 -40.02 3.16 17.71
N PHE A 498 -39.18 3.13 16.66
CA PHE A 498 -39.44 2.42 15.41
C PHE A 498 -38.71 1.07 15.29
N ALA A 499 -38.10 0.56 16.36
CA ALA A 499 -37.32 -0.68 16.32
C ALA A 499 -38.11 -1.90 15.80
N HIS A 500 -39.39 -2.01 16.18
CA HIS A 500 -40.26 -3.10 15.71
C HIS A 500 -40.55 -3.02 14.21
N ASP A 501 -40.75 -1.82 13.68
CA ASP A 501 -41.00 -1.59 12.25
C ASP A 501 -39.77 -1.92 11.42
N VAL A 502 -38.59 -1.43 11.84
CA VAL A 502 -37.31 -1.72 11.17
C VAL A 502 -36.99 -3.21 11.23
N LEU A 503 -37.23 -3.86 12.37
CA LEU A 503 -37.06 -5.31 12.51
C LEU A 503 -37.95 -6.06 11.51
N ALA A 504 -39.25 -5.76 11.49
CA ALA A 504 -40.20 -6.40 10.58
C ALA A 504 -39.80 -6.18 9.12
N ALA A 505 -39.42 -4.96 8.74
CA ALA A 505 -38.98 -4.63 7.40
C ALA A 505 -37.70 -5.38 6.99
N ALA A 506 -36.71 -5.47 7.88
CA ALA A 506 -35.47 -6.19 7.62
C ALA A 506 -35.68 -7.70 7.47
N LEU A 507 -36.61 -8.28 8.23
CA LEU A 507 -37.02 -9.68 8.11
C LEU A 507 -37.80 -9.95 6.82
N LEU A 508 -38.63 -9.01 6.36
CA LEU A 508 -39.41 -9.11 5.12
C LEU A 508 -38.58 -8.87 3.85
N SER A 509 -37.44 -8.18 3.93
CA SER A 509 -36.61 -7.87 2.76
C SER A 509 -36.15 -9.14 2.02
N THR A 510 -35.95 -9.04 0.71
CA THR A 510 -35.43 -10.17 -0.07
C THR A 510 -33.91 -10.06 -0.21
N ALA A 511 -33.19 -11.06 0.30
CA ALA A 511 -31.74 -11.11 0.14
C ALA A 511 -31.34 -11.35 -1.33
N PRO A 512 -30.14 -10.92 -1.75
CA PRO A 512 -29.61 -11.21 -3.09
C PRO A 512 -29.63 -12.72 -3.39
N LYS A 513 -30.06 -13.07 -4.62
CA LYS A 513 -30.24 -14.48 -5.06
C LYS A 513 -28.93 -15.27 -5.18
N HIS A 514 -27.81 -14.61 -5.43
CA HIS A 514 -26.50 -15.24 -5.59
C HIS A 514 -25.55 -14.78 -4.47
N GLU A 515 -24.81 -15.73 -3.90
CA GLU A 515 -23.68 -15.45 -2.99
C GLU A 515 -22.45 -15.02 -3.81
N ASP A 516 -21.50 -14.29 -3.21
CA ASP A 516 -20.32 -13.70 -3.91
C ASP A 516 -20.67 -12.63 -4.98
N THR A 517 -21.79 -11.90 -4.83
CA THR A 517 -22.15 -10.77 -5.70
C THR A 517 -21.63 -9.43 -5.19
N GLN A 518 -21.47 -8.46 -6.09
CA GLN A 518 -21.21 -7.04 -5.75
C GLN A 518 -22.27 -6.43 -4.81
N SER A 519 -23.46 -7.04 -4.70
CA SER A 519 -24.55 -6.58 -3.82
C SER A 519 -24.50 -7.13 -2.39
N ALA A 520 -23.68 -8.15 -2.10
CA ALA A 520 -23.59 -8.73 -0.76
C ALA A 520 -23.08 -7.75 0.32
N PRO A 521 -22.09 -6.87 0.06
CA PRO A 521 -21.67 -5.86 1.03
C PRO A 521 -22.79 -4.90 1.43
N SER A 522 -23.51 -4.31 0.48
CA SER A 522 -24.62 -3.38 0.77
C SER A 522 -25.76 -4.08 1.53
N TRP A 523 -26.05 -5.34 1.19
CA TRP A 523 -27.02 -6.15 1.93
C TRP A 523 -26.59 -6.37 3.38
N ASN A 524 -25.34 -6.77 3.60
CA ASN A 524 -24.82 -7.01 4.94
C ASN A 524 -24.75 -5.73 5.75
N LEU A 525 -24.40 -4.60 5.14
CA LEU A 525 -24.38 -3.30 5.79
C LEU A 525 -25.79 -2.89 6.27
N PHE A 526 -26.82 -3.10 5.43
CA PHE A 526 -28.22 -2.90 5.83
C PHE A 526 -28.64 -3.82 6.99
N VAL A 527 -28.35 -5.12 6.90
CA VAL A 527 -28.69 -6.06 7.98
C VAL A 527 -27.94 -5.71 9.27
N ALA A 528 -26.66 -5.36 9.19
CA ALA A 528 -25.84 -5.03 10.35
C ALA A 528 -26.27 -3.69 10.99
N SER A 529 -26.65 -2.69 10.19
CA SER A 529 -27.20 -1.42 10.69
C SER A 529 -28.57 -1.60 11.33
N ALA A 530 -29.44 -2.43 10.75
CA ALA A 530 -30.69 -2.82 11.39
C ALA A 530 -30.43 -3.53 12.74
N VAL A 531 -29.47 -4.46 12.80
CA VAL A 531 -29.05 -5.10 14.06
C VAL A 531 -28.54 -4.05 15.07
N ARG A 532 -27.66 -3.13 14.65
CA ARG A 532 -27.15 -2.06 15.53
C ARG A 532 -28.27 -1.18 16.11
N TYR A 533 -29.32 -0.92 15.33
CA TYR A 533 -30.46 -0.12 15.76
C TYR A 533 -31.40 -0.88 16.71
N VAL A 534 -31.78 -2.12 16.38
CA VAL A 534 -32.85 -2.83 17.10
C VAL A 534 -32.37 -3.50 18.39
N VAL A 535 -31.09 -3.81 18.51
CA VAL A 535 -30.54 -4.54 19.66
C VAL A 535 -30.56 -3.72 20.96
N PRO A 536 -30.14 -2.44 20.97
CA PRO A 536 -30.31 -1.57 22.13
C PRO A 536 -31.77 -1.39 22.55
N ALA A 537 -32.72 -1.53 21.60
CA ALA A 537 -34.17 -1.42 21.86
C ALA A 537 -34.79 -2.64 22.59
N GLY A 538 -34.00 -3.66 22.90
CA GLY A 538 -34.46 -4.84 23.66
C GLY A 538 -35.14 -5.92 22.82
N VAL A 539 -34.81 -6.03 21.53
CA VAL A 539 -35.31 -7.10 20.65
C VAL A 539 -34.90 -8.49 21.15
N SER A 540 -35.77 -9.48 20.92
CA SER A 540 -35.54 -10.85 21.36
C SER A 540 -34.28 -11.47 20.72
N LEU A 541 -33.60 -12.36 21.45
CA LEU A 541 -32.43 -13.08 20.91
C LEU A 541 -32.79 -13.91 19.67
N LEU A 542 -34.03 -14.40 19.55
CA LEU A 542 -34.47 -15.16 18.39
C LEU A 542 -34.55 -14.29 17.13
N ASP A 543 -35.07 -13.08 17.26
CA ASP A 543 -35.16 -12.13 16.15
C ASP A 543 -33.77 -11.62 15.74
N ALA A 544 -32.89 -11.37 16.71
CA ALA A 544 -31.49 -11.07 16.47
C ALA A 544 -30.78 -12.20 15.69
N ILE A 545 -30.99 -13.46 16.09
CA ILE A 545 -30.47 -14.63 15.37
C ILE A 545 -31.03 -14.68 13.94
N ALA A 546 -32.33 -14.41 13.76
CA ALA A 546 -32.95 -14.38 12.44
C ALA A 546 -32.36 -13.29 11.53
N LEU A 547 -32.00 -12.11 12.07
CA LEU A 547 -31.29 -11.08 11.31
C LEU A 547 -29.86 -11.51 10.96
N VAL A 548 -29.08 -12.01 11.92
CA VAL A 548 -27.69 -12.45 11.69
C VAL A 548 -27.65 -13.59 10.67
N ASP A 549 -28.58 -14.54 10.73
CA ASP A 549 -28.68 -15.62 9.74
C ASP A 549 -28.87 -15.10 8.31
N ARG A 550 -29.26 -13.84 8.12
CA ARG A 550 -29.50 -13.29 6.78
C ARG A 550 -28.27 -12.70 6.12
N PHE A 551 -27.12 -12.62 6.79
CA PHE A 551 -25.88 -12.20 6.14
C PHE A 551 -25.56 -13.04 4.90
N ARG A 552 -24.83 -12.48 3.95
CA ARG A 552 -24.40 -13.12 2.69
C ARG A 552 -22.89 -13.10 2.59
N ARG A 553 -22.35 -14.06 1.86
CA ARG A 553 -20.91 -14.16 1.65
C ARG A 553 -20.41 -12.97 0.81
N GLU A 554 -19.49 -12.22 1.39
CA GLU A 554 -18.74 -11.14 0.73
C GLU A 554 -17.52 -11.73 -0.01
N ALA A 555 -17.13 -11.11 -1.13
CA ALA A 555 -15.96 -11.55 -1.90
C ALA A 555 -14.64 -11.33 -1.12
N LYS A 556 -13.61 -12.13 -1.43
CA LYS A 556 -12.40 -12.31 -0.59
C LYS A 556 -11.55 -11.06 -0.31
N ASN A 557 -11.71 -9.97 -1.06
CA ASN A 557 -10.82 -8.81 -1.03
C ASN A 557 -11.37 -7.60 -0.27
N TYR A 558 -12.57 -7.68 0.31
CA TYR A 558 -13.19 -6.55 1.00
C TYR A 558 -12.86 -6.56 2.50
N ALA A 559 -12.14 -5.53 2.96
CA ALA A 559 -12.20 -5.13 4.36
C ALA A 559 -13.60 -4.53 4.57
N SER A 560 -14.56 -5.30 5.10
CA SER A 560 -15.95 -4.86 5.06
C SER A 560 -16.29 -3.83 6.13
N ALA A 561 -16.95 -2.75 5.71
CA ALA A 561 -17.61 -1.80 6.60
C ALA A 561 -18.55 -2.50 7.60
N THR A 562 -19.16 -3.62 7.20
CA THR A 562 -19.94 -4.52 8.06
C THR A 562 -19.16 -4.94 9.32
N ALA A 563 -17.90 -5.35 9.19
CA ALA A 563 -17.09 -5.77 10.33
C ALA A 563 -16.84 -4.60 11.30
N MET A 564 -16.56 -3.39 10.77
CA MET A 564 -16.37 -2.18 11.58
C MET A 564 -17.62 -1.82 12.37
N LEU A 565 -18.78 -1.91 11.70
CA LEU A 565 -20.06 -1.60 12.31
C LEU A 565 -20.35 -2.55 13.48
N LEU A 566 -20.10 -3.85 13.28
CA LEU A 566 -20.30 -4.86 14.31
C LEU A 566 -19.27 -4.74 15.45
N GLU A 567 -18.04 -4.33 15.18
CA GLU A 567 -17.05 -3.96 16.21
C GLU A 567 -17.56 -2.77 17.05
N GLY A 568 -18.20 -1.78 16.41
CA GLY A 568 -18.88 -0.66 17.08
C GLY A 568 -20.02 -1.11 17.99
N LEU A 569 -20.94 -1.94 17.48
CA LEU A 569 -21.99 -2.56 18.29
C LEU A 569 -21.41 -3.33 19.49
N VAL A 570 -20.39 -4.16 19.24
CA VAL A 570 -19.70 -4.93 20.29
C VAL A 570 -19.09 -4.02 21.35
N ALA A 571 -18.66 -2.80 21.03
CA ALA A 571 -18.15 -1.83 21.99
C ALA A 571 -19.25 -1.20 22.87
N GLU A 572 -20.45 -1.02 22.32
CA GLU A 572 -21.61 -0.39 22.99
C GLU A 572 -22.38 -1.35 23.91
N LEU A 573 -22.31 -2.67 23.67
CA LEU A 573 -23.03 -3.68 24.47
C LEU A 573 -22.54 -3.77 25.93
N SER A 574 -23.49 -4.03 26.84
CA SER A 574 -23.22 -4.43 28.23
C SER A 574 -22.59 -5.82 28.32
N LEU A 575 -21.92 -6.15 29.43
CA LEU A 575 -21.21 -7.45 29.57
C LEU A 575 -22.14 -8.66 29.47
N ASP A 576 -23.38 -8.58 29.98
CA ASP A 576 -24.36 -9.66 29.92
C ASP A 576 -24.83 -9.90 28.47
N GLN A 577 -25.19 -8.82 27.76
CA GLN A 577 -25.54 -8.89 26.35
C GLN A 577 -24.37 -9.41 25.50
N LEU A 578 -23.15 -8.96 25.80
CA LEU A 578 -21.94 -9.34 25.08
C LEU A 578 -21.69 -10.85 25.15
N GLY A 579 -21.97 -11.50 26.29
CA GLY A 579 -21.88 -12.95 26.44
C GLY A 579 -22.87 -13.72 25.56
N ASN A 580 -24.10 -13.20 25.41
CA ASN A 580 -25.11 -13.78 24.51
C ASN A 580 -24.72 -13.56 23.03
N TRP A 581 -24.26 -12.37 22.68
CA TRP A 581 -23.84 -12.02 21.32
C TRP A 581 -22.60 -12.79 20.85
N LEU A 582 -21.62 -13.03 21.74
CA LEU A 582 -20.48 -13.89 21.42
C LEU A 582 -20.94 -15.30 21.03
N GLN A 583 -21.89 -15.88 21.75
CA GLN A 583 -22.42 -17.21 21.43
C GLN A 583 -23.18 -17.22 20.09
N ILE A 584 -23.98 -16.19 19.81
CA ILE A 584 -24.67 -16.04 18.53
C ILE A 584 -23.66 -15.95 17.39
N PHE A 585 -22.66 -15.08 17.49
CA PHE A 585 -21.65 -14.92 16.45
C PHE A 585 -20.83 -16.19 16.24
N LEU A 586 -20.44 -16.90 17.30
CA LEU A 586 -19.74 -18.18 17.18
C LEU A 586 -20.59 -19.25 16.50
N ARG A 587 -21.88 -19.33 16.83
CA ARG A 587 -22.82 -20.29 16.23
C ARG A 587 -22.86 -20.17 14.70
N PHE A 588 -22.81 -18.95 14.17
CA PHE A 588 -22.81 -18.69 12.72
C PHE A 588 -21.40 -18.78 12.11
N ALA A 589 -20.40 -18.16 12.75
CA ALA A 589 -19.07 -18.04 12.18
C ALA A 589 -18.29 -19.36 12.18
N ARG A 590 -18.53 -20.24 13.16
CA ARG A 590 -17.78 -21.49 13.32
C ARG A 590 -18.25 -22.54 12.30
N ALA A 591 -17.31 -23.06 11.53
CA ALA A 591 -17.48 -24.24 10.68
C ALA A 591 -16.82 -25.48 11.32
N PRO A 592 -17.14 -26.70 10.85
CA PRO A 592 -16.55 -27.92 11.35
C PRO A 592 -15.02 -27.91 11.31
N ARG A 593 -14.42 -28.63 12.27
CA ARG A 593 -12.99 -28.92 12.31
C ARG A 593 -12.60 -29.74 11.07
N LYS A 594 -11.43 -29.47 10.50
CA LYS A 594 -10.92 -30.23 9.34
C LYS A 594 -9.59 -30.92 9.65
N SER A 595 -9.43 -32.15 9.15
CA SER A 595 -8.24 -32.99 9.38
C SER A 595 -6.99 -32.46 8.68
N ASP A 596 -7.13 -31.80 7.54
CA ASP A 596 -6.05 -31.11 6.81
C ASP A 596 -5.60 -29.81 7.51
N ARG A 597 -6.23 -29.45 8.64
CA ARG A 597 -6.03 -28.18 9.35
C ARG A 597 -5.86 -28.37 10.85
N ASP A 598 -5.15 -29.42 11.25
CA ASP A 598 -4.81 -29.67 12.66
C ASP A 598 -6.05 -29.76 13.58
N MET A 599 -7.19 -30.18 13.02
CA MET A 599 -8.50 -30.16 13.65
C MET A 599 -8.93 -28.79 14.19
N MET A 600 -8.42 -27.69 13.64
CA MET A 600 -8.88 -26.35 13.97
C MET A 600 -10.25 -26.08 13.34
N PRO A 601 -11.15 -25.36 14.06
CA PRO A 601 -12.37 -24.84 13.45
C PRO A 601 -12.01 -23.90 12.31
N THR A 602 -12.85 -23.90 11.28
CA THR A 602 -12.71 -22.95 10.16
C THR A 602 -13.80 -21.88 10.27
N ILE A 603 -13.60 -20.75 9.60
CA ILE A 603 -14.67 -19.74 9.49
C ILE A 603 -15.59 -20.11 8.33
N GLN A 604 -16.90 -20.06 8.57
CA GLN A 604 -17.89 -20.16 7.51
C GLN A 604 -17.70 -18.98 6.54
N PRO A 605 -17.49 -19.22 5.23
CA PRO A 605 -17.24 -18.15 4.27
C PRO A 605 -18.31 -17.04 4.29
N ARG A 606 -19.57 -17.42 4.52
CA ARG A 606 -20.72 -16.52 4.64
C ARG A 606 -20.62 -15.50 5.78
N PHE A 607 -19.99 -15.89 6.89
CA PHE A 607 -19.94 -15.11 8.14
C PHE A 607 -18.54 -14.59 8.44
N ARG A 608 -17.73 -14.39 7.40
CA ARG A 608 -16.31 -14.04 7.54
C ARG A 608 -16.07 -12.71 8.26
N MET A 609 -17.00 -11.77 8.11
CA MET A 609 -16.98 -10.45 8.77
C MET A 609 -17.08 -10.53 10.30
N LEU A 610 -17.56 -11.65 10.87
CA LEU A 610 -17.73 -11.79 12.32
C LEU A 610 -16.42 -12.05 13.09
N GLY A 611 -15.32 -12.39 12.41
CA GLY A 611 -14.07 -12.75 13.09
C GLY A 611 -13.48 -11.64 13.97
N ALA A 612 -13.46 -10.39 13.49
CA ALA A 612 -12.96 -9.26 14.27
C ALA A 612 -13.90 -8.88 15.45
N PRO A 613 -15.23 -8.77 15.27
CA PRO A 613 -16.18 -8.61 16.37
C PRO A 613 -16.09 -9.71 17.44
N ILE A 614 -15.92 -10.98 17.05
CA ILE A 614 -15.73 -12.10 17.99
C ILE A 614 -14.45 -11.92 18.82
N CYS A 615 -13.36 -11.53 18.17
CA CYS A 615 -12.08 -11.27 18.84
C CYS A 615 -12.20 -10.15 19.89
N GLN A 616 -12.82 -9.02 19.50
CA GLN A 616 -13.04 -7.88 20.40
C GLN A 616 -14.00 -8.21 21.54
N ALA A 617 -15.09 -8.95 21.27
CA ALA A 617 -16.04 -9.37 22.29
C ALA A 617 -15.35 -10.27 23.32
N LEU A 618 -14.57 -11.25 22.87
CA LEU A 618 -13.79 -12.12 23.75
C LEU A 618 -12.80 -11.34 24.59
N ASP A 619 -12.07 -10.38 24.01
CA ASP A 619 -11.12 -9.53 24.73
C ASP A 619 -11.79 -8.74 25.87
N ARG A 620 -12.89 -8.03 25.57
CA ARG A 620 -13.66 -7.26 26.57
C ARG A 620 -14.20 -8.15 27.69
N LEU A 621 -14.73 -9.33 27.34
CA LEU A 621 -15.27 -10.28 28.32
C LEU A 621 -14.17 -10.83 29.24
N LEU A 622 -12.99 -11.14 28.70
CA LEU A 622 -11.87 -11.61 29.51
C LEU A 622 -11.29 -10.51 30.42
N GLN A 623 -11.33 -9.24 30.01
CA GLN A 623 -10.88 -8.11 30.84
C GLN A 623 -11.82 -7.79 32.01
N HIS A 624 -13.14 -7.87 31.81
CA HIS A 624 -14.13 -7.28 32.73
C HIS A 624 -15.16 -8.26 33.30
N GLY A 625 -15.25 -9.49 32.81
CA GLY A 625 -16.34 -10.41 33.18
C GLY A 625 -16.03 -11.88 32.92
N GLY A 626 -14.75 -12.29 32.99
CA GLY A 626 -14.32 -13.62 32.55
C GLY A 626 -15.02 -14.80 33.23
N GLU A 627 -15.60 -14.61 34.42
CA GLU A 627 -16.36 -15.64 35.14
C GLU A 627 -17.83 -15.77 34.69
N VAL A 628 -18.38 -14.76 34.01
CA VAL A 628 -19.80 -14.72 33.59
C VAL A 628 -20.10 -15.73 32.47
N LEU A 629 -19.10 -16.07 31.65
CA LEU A 629 -19.25 -17.04 30.57
C LEU A 629 -18.91 -18.48 30.99
N PRO A 630 -19.74 -19.46 30.58
CA PRO A 630 -19.38 -20.87 30.72
C PRO A 630 -17.99 -21.13 30.15
N LYS A 631 -17.17 -21.88 30.89
CA LYS A 631 -15.79 -22.22 30.51
C LYS A 631 -15.72 -22.79 29.09
N ALA A 632 -16.67 -23.65 28.72
CA ALA A 632 -16.75 -24.24 27.37
C ALA A 632 -16.84 -23.18 26.25
N VAL A 633 -17.65 -22.13 26.43
CA VAL A 633 -17.82 -21.06 25.43
C VAL A 633 -16.54 -20.24 25.31
N ARG A 634 -15.86 -19.93 26.43
CA ARG A 634 -14.56 -19.23 26.40
C ARG A 634 -13.52 -20.01 25.63
N LEU A 635 -13.41 -21.32 25.89
CA LEU A 635 -12.46 -22.19 25.20
C LEU A 635 -12.78 -22.32 23.71
N GLU A 636 -14.06 -22.44 23.36
CA GLU A 636 -14.51 -22.48 21.97
C GLU A 636 -14.19 -21.18 21.22
N ALA A 637 -14.47 -20.03 21.83
CA ALA A 637 -14.17 -18.71 21.27
C ALA A 637 -12.66 -18.55 21.04
N LEU A 638 -11.85 -18.97 22.03
CA LEU A 638 -10.40 -18.90 22.00
C LEU A 638 -9.83 -19.81 20.88
N GLU A 639 -10.30 -21.06 20.78
CA GLU A 639 -9.94 -22.00 19.70
C GLU A 639 -10.27 -21.42 18.33
N PHE A 640 -11.44 -20.79 18.18
CA PHE A 640 -11.86 -20.15 16.94
C PHE A 640 -10.93 -19.00 16.54
N VAL A 641 -10.63 -18.08 17.44
CA VAL A 641 -9.78 -16.91 17.15
C VAL A 641 -8.34 -17.32 16.80
N PHE A 642 -7.75 -18.29 17.49
CA PHE A 642 -6.44 -18.84 17.09
C PHE A 642 -6.46 -19.48 15.69
N GLY A 643 -7.58 -20.09 15.30
CA GLY A 643 -7.77 -20.63 13.95
C GLY A 643 -7.74 -19.58 12.84
N LEU A 644 -8.01 -18.31 13.17
CA LEU A 644 -7.99 -17.18 12.24
C LEU A 644 -6.58 -16.60 12.04
N ASN A 645 -5.77 -16.54 13.11
CA ASN A 645 -4.49 -15.80 13.16
C ASN A 645 -3.35 -16.40 12.29
N GLY A 646 -3.40 -17.70 11.97
CA GLY A 646 -2.27 -18.39 11.33
C GLY A 646 -2.22 -18.32 9.79
N ARG A 647 -2.97 -17.45 9.10
CA ARG A 647 -3.16 -17.55 7.63
C ARG A 647 -3.16 -16.22 6.88
N GLN A 648 -2.34 -16.14 5.82
CA GLN A 648 -2.21 -15.00 4.88
C GLN A 648 -3.52 -14.48 4.24
N SER A 649 -4.62 -15.23 4.31
CA SER A 649 -5.89 -14.86 3.66
C SER A 649 -6.85 -14.07 4.56
N TYR A 650 -6.60 -14.01 5.88
CA TYR A 650 -7.42 -13.29 6.84
C TYR A 650 -6.53 -12.70 7.92
N SER A 651 -6.16 -11.43 7.76
CA SER A 651 -5.53 -10.69 8.84
C SER A 651 -6.65 -10.17 9.74
N LEU A 652 -6.76 -10.69 10.97
CA LEU A 652 -7.43 -9.91 12.03
C LEU A 652 -6.72 -8.56 12.03
N ARG A 653 -7.47 -7.44 12.04
CA ARG A 653 -6.85 -6.11 12.17
C ARG A 653 -5.78 -6.20 13.24
N GLU A 654 -4.53 -5.87 12.88
CA GLU A 654 -3.34 -6.14 13.73
C GLU A 654 -3.61 -5.72 15.20
N THR A 655 -4.37 -4.63 15.37
CA THR A 655 -4.78 -4.08 16.67
C THR A 655 -5.71 -4.94 17.54
N SER A 656 -6.62 -5.74 16.99
CA SER A 656 -7.63 -6.46 17.79
C SER A 656 -7.07 -7.75 18.40
N PHE A 657 -6.28 -8.52 17.65
CA PHE A 657 -5.67 -9.74 18.17
C PHE A 657 -4.54 -9.44 19.16
N ASP A 658 -3.72 -8.41 18.92
CA ASP A 658 -2.64 -8.03 19.84
C ASP A 658 -3.17 -7.62 21.23
N LYS A 659 -4.32 -6.93 21.28
CA LYS A 659 -5.02 -6.63 22.53
C LYS A 659 -5.44 -7.90 23.25
N LEU A 660 -6.12 -8.81 22.53
CA LEU A 660 -6.55 -10.09 23.08
C LEU A 660 -5.37 -10.95 23.57
N ALA A 661 -4.27 -11.00 22.83
CA ALA A 661 -3.06 -11.72 23.22
C ALA A 661 -2.47 -11.18 24.54
N THR A 662 -2.48 -9.86 24.71
CA THR A 662 -2.08 -9.19 25.96
C THR A 662 -2.99 -9.59 27.12
N THR A 663 -4.31 -9.63 26.89
CA THR A 663 -5.32 -10.05 27.88
C THR A 663 -5.20 -11.53 28.27
N ILE A 664 -4.91 -12.42 27.32
CA ILE A 664 -4.80 -13.87 27.58
C ILE A 664 -3.47 -14.23 28.27
N ARG A 665 -2.39 -13.48 28.03
CA ARG A 665 -1.05 -13.78 28.57
C ARG A 665 -1.06 -14.13 30.07
N PRO A 666 -1.71 -13.37 30.98
CA PRO A 666 -1.76 -13.72 32.40
C PRO A 666 -2.73 -14.86 32.76
N LEU A 667 -3.62 -15.29 31.86
CA LEU A 667 -4.68 -16.28 32.12
C LEU A 667 -4.17 -17.71 31.91
N ASN A 668 -3.29 -18.18 32.81
CA ASN A 668 -2.62 -19.48 32.69
C ASN A 668 -3.59 -20.67 32.66
N ASP A 669 -4.54 -20.76 33.60
CA ASP A 669 -5.48 -21.89 33.65
C ASP A 669 -6.33 -21.99 32.38
N LEU A 670 -6.80 -20.87 31.84
CA LEU A 670 -7.58 -20.85 30.60
C LEU A 670 -6.78 -21.36 29.40
N LYS A 671 -5.49 -21.01 29.30
CA LYS A 671 -4.59 -21.51 28.26
C LYS A 671 -4.38 -23.02 28.38
N ILE A 672 -4.20 -23.53 29.61
CA ILE A 672 -4.03 -24.97 29.83
C ILE A 672 -5.32 -25.73 29.55
N ASP A 673 -6.47 -25.20 29.96
CA ASP A 673 -7.78 -25.75 29.66
C ASP A 673 -8.04 -25.83 28.15
N LEU A 674 -7.57 -24.85 27.37
CA LEU A 674 -7.62 -24.90 25.91
C LEU A 674 -6.75 -26.04 25.35
N ILE A 675 -5.53 -26.22 25.87
CA ILE A 675 -4.65 -27.32 25.46
C ILE A 675 -5.33 -28.66 25.78
N LEU A 676 -5.88 -28.83 26.98
CA LEU A 676 -6.59 -30.04 27.41
C LEU A 676 -7.80 -30.35 26.51
N MET A 677 -8.64 -29.34 26.24
CA MET A 677 -9.77 -29.47 25.32
C MET A 677 -9.32 -29.97 23.94
N ARG A 678 -8.15 -29.54 23.47
CA ARG A 678 -7.61 -29.97 22.18
C ARG A 678 -6.96 -31.35 22.23
N LEU A 679 -6.30 -31.72 23.33
CA LEU A 679 -5.74 -33.07 23.50
C LEU A 679 -6.83 -34.15 23.41
N ALA A 680 -8.01 -33.88 23.99
CA ALA A 680 -9.18 -34.76 23.90
C ALA A 680 -9.63 -35.06 22.46
N LEU A 681 -9.30 -34.21 21.48
CA LEU A 681 -9.64 -34.44 20.06
C LEU A 681 -8.79 -35.55 19.41
N PHE A 682 -7.73 -36.00 20.07
CA PHE A 682 -6.71 -36.87 19.48
C PHE A 682 -6.40 -38.13 20.32
N GLU A 683 -7.26 -38.49 21.28
CA GLU A 683 -7.06 -39.61 22.22
C GLU A 683 -6.78 -40.96 21.52
N ASN A 684 -7.28 -41.16 20.30
CA ASN A 684 -7.13 -42.40 19.54
C ASN A 684 -5.77 -42.52 18.79
N MET A 685 -4.88 -41.53 18.86
CA MET A 685 -3.61 -41.56 18.13
C MET A 685 -2.46 -42.12 18.95
N GLN A 686 -1.61 -42.94 18.32
CA GLN A 686 -0.53 -43.65 19.01
C GLN A 686 0.70 -42.78 19.35
N SER A 687 0.90 -41.63 18.69
CA SER A 687 2.11 -40.80 18.87
C SER A 687 1.87 -39.58 19.74
N GLU A 688 2.45 -39.56 20.94
CA GLU A 688 2.41 -38.43 21.89
C GLU A 688 2.90 -37.12 21.26
N TRP A 689 4.02 -37.18 20.53
CA TRP A 689 4.59 -36.00 19.87
C TRP A 689 3.65 -35.41 18.83
N TYR A 690 3.00 -36.26 18.02
CA TYR A 690 2.06 -35.79 17.02
C TYR A 690 0.82 -35.18 17.67
N VAL A 691 0.29 -35.81 18.73
CA VAL A 691 -0.84 -35.30 19.52
C VAL A 691 -0.50 -33.93 20.12
N ALA A 692 0.65 -33.79 20.78
CA ALA A 692 1.08 -32.52 21.38
C ALA A 692 1.32 -31.43 20.31
N ARG A 693 1.92 -31.77 19.17
CA ARG A 693 2.09 -30.86 18.04
C ARG A 693 0.75 -30.37 17.52
N GLN A 694 -0.23 -31.27 17.40
CA GLN A 694 -1.54 -30.95 16.89
C GLN A 694 -2.34 -30.08 17.87
N ALA A 695 -2.23 -30.33 19.18
CA ALA A 695 -2.91 -29.56 20.21
C ALA A 695 -2.32 -28.14 20.42
N VAL A 696 -0.99 -28.00 20.42
CA VAL A 696 -0.31 -26.73 20.75
C VAL A 696 0.12 -25.96 19.49
N GLY A 697 0.49 -26.66 18.42
CA GLY A 697 1.06 -26.06 17.20
C GLY A 697 0.21 -24.98 16.52
N PRO A 698 -1.12 -25.13 16.43
CA PRO A 698 -1.97 -24.09 15.84
C PRO A 698 -2.26 -22.90 16.77
N LEU A 699 -1.84 -22.95 18.04
CA LEU A 699 -1.96 -21.83 18.99
C LEU A 699 -0.76 -20.86 18.92
N LYS A 700 0.15 -21.10 17.96
CA LYS A 700 1.34 -20.29 17.72
C LYS A 700 0.98 -18.99 16.99
N ILE A 701 1.71 -17.92 17.30
CA ILE A 701 1.54 -16.61 16.65
C ILE A 701 2.67 -16.41 15.64
N ASP A 702 2.41 -15.68 14.55
CA ASP A 702 3.42 -15.39 13.54
C ASP A 702 4.65 -14.71 14.17
N ARG A 703 5.86 -15.11 13.74
CA ARG A 703 7.14 -14.68 14.30
C ARG A 703 7.58 -13.32 13.75
N SER A 704 6.64 -12.39 13.62
CA SER A 704 6.98 -11.00 13.32
C SER A 704 7.56 -10.33 14.58
N ASP A 705 8.53 -9.43 14.41
CA ASP A 705 9.17 -8.69 15.52
C ASP A 705 8.20 -7.84 16.35
N LYS A 706 6.92 -7.70 15.93
CA LYS A 706 5.90 -6.85 16.56
C LYS A 706 4.82 -7.61 17.32
N ALA A 707 4.60 -8.90 17.06
CA ALA A 707 3.47 -9.64 17.64
C ALA A 707 3.63 -9.83 19.16
N VAL A 708 2.54 -9.78 19.95
CA VAL A 708 2.55 -10.00 21.41
C VAL A 708 2.62 -11.50 21.74
N GLU A 709 3.40 -11.88 22.76
CA GLU A 709 3.50 -13.28 23.23
C GLU A 709 2.29 -13.70 24.09
N VAL A 710 1.66 -14.83 23.77
CA VAL A 710 0.57 -15.41 24.58
C VAL A 710 1.07 -16.32 25.70
N PHE A 711 2.07 -17.15 25.44
CA PHE A 711 2.58 -18.13 26.41
C PHE A 711 3.69 -17.52 27.29
N ASN A 712 3.76 -18.00 28.53
CA ASN A 712 4.70 -17.55 29.54
C ASN A 712 5.21 -18.74 30.37
N SER A 713 6.16 -18.50 31.26
CA SER A 713 6.80 -19.54 32.08
C SER A 713 5.84 -20.29 33.01
N LYS A 714 4.79 -19.62 33.52
CA LYS A 714 3.78 -20.23 34.41
C LYS A 714 2.91 -21.28 33.70
N ASP A 715 2.73 -21.19 32.38
CA ASP A 715 2.01 -22.22 31.62
C ASP A 715 2.73 -23.58 31.70
N ILE A 716 4.07 -23.54 31.68
CA ILE A 716 4.92 -24.73 31.80
C ILE A 716 4.86 -25.31 33.21
N GLU A 717 4.83 -24.46 34.24
CA GLU A 717 4.62 -24.91 35.62
C GLU A 717 3.28 -25.63 35.78
N ARG A 718 2.22 -25.08 35.18
CA ARG A 718 0.88 -25.67 35.26
C ARG A 718 0.76 -27.00 34.53
N LEU A 719 1.34 -27.12 33.33
CA LEU A 719 1.47 -28.42 32.64
C LEU A 719 2.32 -29.42 33.45
N GLY A 720 3.32 -28.91 34.16
CA GLY A 720 4.13 -29.70 35.07
C GLY A 720 3.38 -30.24 36.29
N ALA A 721 2.43 -29.47 36.81
CA ALA A 721 1.54 -29.93 37.88
C ALA A 721 0.62 -31.06 37.39
N LEU A 722 0.01 -30.91 36.20
CA LEU A 722 -0.80 -31.98 35.59
C LEU A 722 0.03 -33.24 35.35
N MET A 723 1.25 -33.10 34.85
CA MET A 723 2.21 -34.20 34.70
C MET A 723 2.51 -34.90 36.04
N ALA A 724 2.50 -34.20 37.17
CA ALA A 724 2.75 -34.80 38.47
C ALA A 724 1.57 -35.62 39.01
N GLU A 725 0.35 -35.30 38.58
CA GLU A 725 -0.91 -35.93 39.00
C GLU A 725 -1.23 -37.21 38.20
N GLU A 726 -0.66 -37.38 37.01
CA GLU A 726 -0.92 -38.53 36.14
C GLU A 726 -0.25 -39.84 36.56
N GLN A 727 -0.98 -40.94 36.37
CA GLN A 727 -0.50 -42.27 36.76
C GLN A 727 0.26 -42.98 35.64
N THR A 728 -0.15 -42.81 34.37
CA THR A 728 0.49 -43.50 33.24
C THR A 728 1.79 -42.80 32.83
N GLU A 729 2.78 -43.56 32.35
CA GLU A 729 4.04 -42.98 31.84
C GLU A 729 3.80 -42.22 30.52
N ARG A 730 2.85 -42.70 29.71
CA ARG A 730 2.44 -42.11 28.44
C ARG A 730 1.85 -40.69 28.60
N ASP A 731 0.93 -40.51 29.53
CA ASP A 731 0.24 -39.22 29.73
C ASP A 731 1.20 -38.18 30.34
N ARG A 732 2.13 -38.63 31.19
CA ARG A 732 3.22 -37.79 31.71
C ARG A 732 4.15 -37.29 30.61
N ASP A 733 4.55 -38.16 29.70
CA ASP A 733 5.41 -37.79 28.57
C ASP A 733 4.66 -36.90 27.55
N LEU A 734 3.34 -37.09 27.40
CA LEU A 734 2.48 -36.20 26.62
C LEU A 734 2.44 -34.78 27.19
N TYR A 735 2.15 -34.60 28.48
CA TYR A 735 2.15 -33.27 29.12
C TYR A 735 3.52 -32.60 29.07
N PHE A 736 4.59 -33.37 29.25
CA PHE A 736 5.95 -32.87 29.07
C PHE A 736 6.20 -32.38 27.65
N THR A 737 5.71 -33.11 26.64
CA THR A 737 5.84 -32.72 25.23
C THR A 737 5.03 -31.47 24.91
N CYS A 738 3.83 -31.32 25.47
CA CYS A 738 3.06 -30.07 25.40
C CYS A 738 3.85 -28.90 26.01
N ALA A 739 4.48 -29.09 27.17
CA ALA A 739 5.29 -28.07 27.82
C ALA A 739 6.52 -27.68 26.98
N GLN A 740 7.09 -28.60 26.20
CA GLN A 740 8.15 -28.28 25.23
C GLN A 740 7.65 -27.40 24.08
N PHE A 741 6.47 -27.70 23.53
CA PHE A 741 5.89 -26.88 22.47
C PHE A 741 5.52 -25.47 22.96
N VAL A 742 5.02 -25.34 24.19
CA VAL A 742 4.77 -24.04 24.84
C VAL A 742 6.08 -23.26 25.05
N PHE A 743 7.14 -23.95 25.50
CA PHE A 743 8.46 -23.34 25.66
C PHE A 743 9.03 -22.77 24.36
N ASP A 744 8.76 -23.39 23.21
CA ASP A 744 9.23 -22.90 21.92
C ASP A 744 8.59 -21.56 21.49
N GLU A 745 7.49 -21.15 22.13
CA GLU A 745 6.79 -19.89 21.86
C GLU A 745 7.22 -18.72 22.78
N ILE A 746 7.99 -18.99 23.84
CA ILE A 746 8.52 -17.95 24.75
C ILE A 746 9.77 -17.33 24.11
N ARG A 747 9.73 -16.04 23.72
CA ARG A 747 10.84 -15.32 23.06
C ARG A 747 11.67 -14.50 24.05
N ASP A 748 11.06 -13.97 25.12
CA ASP A 748 11.81 -13.24 26.16
C ASP A 748 12.95 -14.08 26.74
N ALA A 749 14.17 -13.54 26.76
CA ALA A 749 15.37 -14.30 27.04
C ALA A 749 15.47 -14.75 28.51
N GLU A 750 15.06 -13.90 29.45
CA GLU A 750 15.09 -14.19 30.88
C GLU A 750 13.97 -15.17 31.26
N GLU A 751 12.77 -14.95 30.73
CA GLU A 751 11.65 -15.85 30.93
C GLU A 751 11.91 -17.23 30.32
N ARG A 752 12.52 -17.29 29.13
CA ARG A 752 12.93 -18.56 28.50
C ARG A 752 13.97 -19.30 29.34
N LYS A 753 14.90 -18.60 29.99
CA LYS A 753 15.88 -19.21 30.90
C LYS A 753 15.19 -19.83 32.11
N HIS A 754 14.23 -19.13 32.70
CA HIS A 754 13.42 -19.61 33.82
C HIS A 754 12.57 -20.83 33.42
N ALA A 755 11.82 -20.74 32.31
CA ALA A 755 11.03 -21.82 31.73
C ALA A 755 11.84 -23.10 31.46
N ASN A 756 13.06 -22.97 30.94
CA ASN A 756 13.95 -24.11 30.70
C ASN A 756 14.45 -24.77 32.01
N ALA A 757 14.55 -24.02 33.11
CA ALA A 757 14.86 -24.59 34.42
C ALA A 757 13.68 -25.44 34.94
N ILE A 758 12.46 -24.94 34.80
CA ILE A 758 11.21 -25.66 35.16
C ILE A 758 11.11 -26.96 34.36
N LEU A 759 11.24 -26.92 33.03
CA LEU A 759 11.22 -28.11 32.16
C LEU A 759 12.24 -29.17 32.58
N ARG A 760 13.46 -28.76 32.92
CA ARG A 760 14.50 -29.69 33.38
C ARG A 760 14.13 -30.34 34.72
N ASN A 761 13.48 -29.61 35.61
CA ASN A 761 13.03 -30.14 36.88
C ASN A 761 11.93 -31.19 36.66
N LEU A 762 10.90 -30.86 35.87
CA LEU A 762 9.78 -31.76 35.53
C LEU A 762 10.25 -33.09 34.94
N ALA A 763 11.17 -33.04 33.98
CA ALA A 763 11.74 -34.25 33.37
C ALA A 763 12.51 -35.13 34.38
N ARG A 764 13.13 -34.52 35.40
CA ARG A 764 13.90 -35.24 36.43
C ARG A 764 13.02 -35.86 37.49
N THR A 765 11.96 -35.18 37.90
CA THR A 765 11.07 -35.62 38.98
C THR A 765 10.00 -36.60 38.45
N HIS A 766 9.26 -36.21 37.42
CA HIS A 766 8.05 -36.92 36.98
C HIS A 766 8.21 -37.68 35.65
N GLY A 767 9.23 -37.37 34.85
CA GLY A 767 9.41 -37.96 33.51
C GLY A 767 9.67 -39.48 33.48
N SER A 768 9.41 -40.08 32.32
CA SER A 768 9.77 -41.46 32.00
C SER A 768 11.24 -41.78 32.22
N SER A 769 11.58 -43.07 32.23
CA SER A 769 12.98 -43.47 32.35
C SER A 769 13.84 -42.96 31.19
N GLU A 770 13.25 -42.67 30.02
CA GLU A 770 13.91 -42.01 28.89
C GLU A 770 14.05 -40.49 29.09
N LEU A 771 13.02 -39.80 29.58
CA LEU A 771 13.09 -38.37 29.91
C LEU A 771 14.10 -38.09 31.03
N LYS A 772 14.13 -38.91 32.08
CA LYS A 772 15.12 -38.84 33.16
C LYS A 772 16.53 -39.08 32.64
N ARG A 773 16.70 -39.99 31.68
CA ARG A 773 17.97 -40.21 30.95
C ARG A 773 18.37 -39.02 30.09
N ALA A 774 17.40 -38.36 29.44
CA ALA A 774 17.63 -37.21 28.58
C ALA A 774 17.90 -35.91 29.35
N TYR A 775 17.40 -35.76 30.59
CA TYR A 775 17.46 -34.50 31.37
C TYR A 775 18.16 -34.60 32.75
N GLY A 776 18.68 -35.76 33.17
CA GLY A 776 19.40 -35.99 34.44
C GLY A 776 20.83 -35.42 34.54
N HIS A 777 21.52 -35.68 35.66
CA HIS A 777 22.88 -35.16 35.96
C HIS A 777 23.97 -35.74 35.03
N LEU A 778 23.79 -36.97 34.53
CA LEU A 778 24.64 -37.60 33.52
C LEU A 778 24.18 -37.34 32.07
N ALA A 779 23.12 -36.54 31.87
CA ALA A 779 22.61 -36.19 30.54
C ALA A 779 23.65 -35.53 29.62
N PRO A 780 24.60 -34.69 30.06
CA PRO A 780 25.63 -34.14 29.17
C PRO A 780 26.53 -35.24 28.57
N ILE A 781 26.91 -36.21 29.39
CA ILE A 781 27.88 -37.27 29.06
C ILE A 781 27.22 -38.39 28.22
N ARG A 782 25.95 -38.70 28.48
CA ARG A 782 25.19 -39.68 27.69
C ARG A 782 24.56 -39.09 26.43
N ARG A 783 24.21 -37.79 26.41
CA ARG A 783 23.90 -37.08 25.15
C ARG A 783 25.09 -37.19 24.20
N LEU A 784 26.32 -37.03 24.68
CA LEU A 784 27.53 -37.26 23.88
C LEU A 784 27.64 -38.67 23.27
N LYS A 785 27.07 -39.71 23.92
CA LYS A 785 27.16 -41.12 23.48
C LYS A 785 25.96 -41.57 22.63
N HIS A 786 24.78 -41.00 22.88
CA HIS A 786 23.53 -41.23 22.13
C HIS A 786 23.39 -40.31 20.90
N GLN A 787 24.02 -39.12 20.93
CA GLN A 787 24.14 -38.17 19.80
C GLN A 787 24.77 -38.78 18.55
N PHE A 788 25.59 -39.81 18.71
CA PHE A 788 26.24 -40.49 17.58
C PHE A 788 25.37 -41.55 16.90
N ARG A 789 24.23 -41.98 17.48
CA ARG A 789 23.53 -43.16 16.97
C ARG A 789 22.09 -42.97 16.47
N HIS A 790 21.11 -42.40 17.17
CA HIS A 790 19.77 -42.23 16.55
C HIS A 790 18.86 -41.14 17.19
N LYS A 791 18.11 -40.48 16.28
CA LYS A 791 16.79 -39.84 16.37
C LYS A 791 16.54 -38.45 17.02
N ASP A 792 17.30 -37.94 18.00
CA ASP A 792 17.03 -36.58 18.55
C ASP A 792 18.02 -35.50 18.11
N TRP A 793 18.16 -35.41 16.81
CA TRP A 793 19.01 -34.44 16.15
C TRP A 793 18.40 -33.03 16.09
N TYR A 794 17.07 -32.95 16.26
CA TYR A 794 16.27 -31.74 16.13
C TYR A 794 16.39 -30.81 17.36
N GLN A 795 16.56 -31.36 18.58
CA GLN A 795 16.66 -30.58 19.82
C GLN A 795 18.06 -30.02 20.10
N ILE A 796 19.10 -30.59 19.49
CA ILE A 796 20.48 -30.09 19.60
C ILE A 796 20.73 -28.95 18.63
N LYS A 797 20.14 -29.05 17.42
CA LYS A 797 20.05 -27.96 16.45
C LYS A 797 19.54 -26.67 17.09
N HIS A 798 18.52 -26.77 17.93
CA HIS A 798 17.88 -25.61 18.54
C HIS A 798 18.64 -24.95 19.71
N ARG A 799 19.57 -25.65 20.38
CA ARG A 799 20.34 -25.12 21.53
C ARG A 799 21.76 -24.65 21.19
N PHE A 800 22.32 -25.08 20.06
CA PHE A 800 23.68 -24.72 19.61
C PHE A 800 23.69 -24.40 18.11
N HIS A 801 22.74 -23.58 17.67
CA HIS A 801 22.37 -23.39 16.27
C HIS A 801 23.52 -23.04 15.31
N ALA A 802 24.56 -22.34 15.74
CA ALA A 802 25.70 -22.00 14.87
C ALA A 802 26.85 -23.03 14.95
N SER A 803 27.14 -23.55 16.15
CA SER A 803 28.35 -24.36 16.41
C SER A 803 28.17 -25.84 16.11
N VAL A 804 26.94 -26.37 16.22
CA VAL A 804 26.66 -27.79 15.97
C VAL A 804 26.20 -28.02 14.53
N ASP A 805 25.49 -27.07 13.92
CA ASP A 805 25.27 -27.08 12.48
C ASP A 805 26.61 -26.98 11.72
N SER A 806 27.62 -26.25 12.19
CA SER A 806 28.93 -26.23 11.51
C SER A 806 29.70 -27.55 11.63
N VAL A 807 29.67 -28.21 12.80
CA VAL A 807 30.37 -29.49 13.03
C VAL A 807 29.70 -30.63 12.28
N ILE A 808 28.38 -30.61 12.13
CA ILE A 808 27.68 -31.68 11.42
C ILE A 808 27.45 -31.39 9.96
N ASP A 809 27.29 -30.14 9.57
CA ASP A 809 27.55 -29.78 8.19
C ASP A 809 28.97 -30.22 7.84
N ALA A 810 29.99 -30.06 8.70
CA ALA A 810 31.32 -30.64 8.48
C ALA A 810 31.33 -32.19 8.41
N CYS A 811 30.61 -32.91 9.28
CA CYS A 811 30.53 -34.39 9.20
C CYS A 811 29.75 -34.90 7.98
N TRP A 812 28.64 -34.29 7.60
CA TRP A 812 27.90 -34.60 6.36
C TRP A 812 28.69 -34.15 5.13
N LYS A 813 29.42 -33.04 5.19
CA LYS A 813 30.36 -32.60 4.17
C LYS A 813 31.44 -33.64 3.93
N LEU A 814 32.02 -34.18 5.00
CA LEU A 814 33.02 -35.24 4.95
C LEU A 814 32.44 -36.57 4.47
N ARG A 815 31.28 -36.98 4.97
CA ARG A 815 30.62 -38.25 4.56
C ARG A 815 30.12 -38.22 3.11
N ASN A 816 29.40 -37.17 2.74
CA ASN A 816 28.94 -36.99 1.36
C ASN A 816 30.14 -36.79 0.45
N GLY A 817 31.14 -36.01 0.86
CA GLY A 817 32.37 -35.84 0.11
C GLY A 817 33.12 -37.15 -0.12
N ALA A 818 33.26 -38.00 0.89
CA ALA A 818 33.83 -39.34 0.73
C ALA A 818 32.99 -40.23 -0.19
N THR A 819 31.66 -40.10 -0.16
CA THR A 819 30.74 -40.86 -1.03
C THR A 819 30.87 -40.41 -2.49
N PHE A 820 30.94 -39.09 -2.73
CA PHE A 820 31.14 -38.50 -4.05
C PHE A 820 32.54 -38.83 -4.60
N LEU A 821 33.57 -38.81 -3.75
CA LEU A 821 34.93 -39.21 -4.13
C LEU A 821 35.04 -40.71 -4.41
N ARG A 822 34.27 -41.56 -3.70
CA ARG A 822 34.24 -43.01 -3.97
C ARG A 822 33.60 -43.32 -5.33
N ASP A 823 32.65 -42.50 -5.76
CA ASP A 823 31.96 -42.64 -7.05
C ASP A 823 32.32 -41.51 -8.02
N PHE A 824 33.54 -40.97 -7.91
CA PHE A 824 33.94 -39.77 -8.64
C PHE A 824 33.83 -39.96 -10.16
N ARG A 825 34.14 -41.16 -10.67
CA ARG A 825 34.02 -41.48 -12.11
C ARG A 825 32.58 -41.46 -12.57
N GLY A 826 31.65 -42.08 -11.82
CA GLY A 826 30.23 -42.08 -12.14
C GLY A 826 29.62 -40.67 -12.10
N LEU A 827 30.01 -39.88 -11.09
CA LEU A 827 29.55 -38.50 -10.91
C LEU A 827 30.08 -37.56 -12.01
N SER A 828 31.39 -37.52 -12.25
CA SER A 828 32.02 -36.67 -13.28
C SER A 828 31.64 -37.06 -14.72
N GLN A 829 31.21 -38.31 -14.93
CA GLN A 829 30.69 -38.78 -16.21
C GLN A 829 29.18 -38.51 -16.39
N GLY A 830 28.50 -37.93 -15.40
CA GLY A 830 27.05 -37.69 -15.48
C GLY A 830 26.18 -38.95 -15.36
N ARG A 831 26.76 -40.13 -15.06
CA ARG A 831 26.05 -41.43 -15.01
C ARG A 831 25.25 -41.66 -13.72
N ARG A 832 25.15 -40.64 -12.87
CA ARG A 832 24.44 -40.67 -11.57
C ARG A 832 23.44 -39.51 -11.48
N PRO A 833 22.33 -39.55 -12.25
CA PRO A 833 21.34 -38.47 -12.28
C PRO A 833 20.73 -38.19 -10.90
N GLY A 834 20.62 -39.19 -10.02
CA GLY A 834 20.14 -38.98 -8.65
C GLY A 834 21.03 -38.04 -7.82
N TYR A 835 22.36 -38.06 -8.00
CA TYR A 835 23.25 -37.11 -7.32
C TYR A 835 23.14 -35.70 -7.91
N LEU A 836 22.97 -35.60 -9.22
CA LEU A 836 22.78 -34.32 -9.90
C LEU A 836 21.42 -33.68 -9.54
N ALA A 837 20.34 -34.46 -9.54
CA ALA A 837 19.02 -34.03 -9.07
C ALA A 837 19.05 -33.58 -7.60
N TRP A 838 19.76 -34.33 -6.75
CA TRP A 838 19.95 -33.95 -5.35
C TRP A 838 20.65 -32.59 -5.22
N ALA A 839 21.68 -32.33 -6.03
CA ALA A 839 22.40 -31.06 -6.03
C ALA A 839 21.49 -29.88 -6.44
N VAL A 840 20.67 -30.06 -7.47
CA VAL A 840 19.70 -29.05 -7.92
C VAL A 840 18.60 -28.81 -6.88
N ASN A 841 18.09 -29.85 -6.22
CA ASN A 841 17.05 -29.71 -5.18
C ASN A 841 17.55 -28.95 -3.93
N LYS A 842 18.87 -28.84 -3.73
CA LYS A 842 19.44 -27.97 -2.70
C LYS A 842 19.41 -26.47 -3.06
N SER A 843 18.99 -26.15 -4.28
CA SER A 843 18.84 -24.80 -4.82
C SER A 843 17.57 -24.69 -5.67
N PRO A 844 16.37 -24.77 -5.07
CA PRO A 844 15.12 -24.86 -5.84
C PRO A 844 14.83 -23.62 -6.70
N ASN A 845 15.40 -22.46 -6.33
CA ASN A 845 15.19 -21.19 -7.03
C ASN A 845 16.37 -20.78 -7.93
N ASP A 846 17.50 -21.51 -7.90
CA ASP A 846 18.74 -21.12 -8.59
C ASP A 846 19.30 -22.30 -9.42
N LEU A 847 19.62 -22.07 -10.70
CA LEU A 847 20.26 -23.06 -11.59
C LEU A 847 21.69 -22.61 -11.97
N GLY A 848 22.49 -23.54 -12.48
CA GLY A 848 23.80 -23.22 -13.08
C GLY A 848 24.91 -22.90 -12.07
N PRO A 849 25.68 -21.81 -12.25
CA PRO A 849 26.85 -21.48 -11.41
C PRO A 849 26.54 -21.41 -9.91
N ALA A 850 25.36 -20.93 -9.54
CA ALA A 850 24.92 -20.86 -8.14
C ALA A 850 24.85 -22.25 -7.47
N VAL A 851 24.47 -23.29 -8.23
CA VAL A 851 24.46 -24.68 -7.73
C VAL A 851 25.89 -25.16 -7.46
N ILE A 852 26.84 -24.85 -8.35
CA ILE A 852 28.25 -25.24 -8.19
C ILE A 852 28.94 -24.44 -7.11
N GLU A 853 28.63 -23.16 -6.98
CA GLU A 853 29.18 -22.31 -5.93
C GLU A 853 28.77 -22.82 -4.55
N ARG A 854 27.48 -23.18 -4.38
CA ARG A 854 27.03 -23.85 -3.16
C ARG A 854 27.72 -25.19 -2.94
N MET A 855 28.04 -25.95 -3.99
CA MET A 855 28.84 -27.17 -3.84
C MET A 855 30.31 -26.89 -3.49
N ARG A 856 30.88 -25.77 -3.95
CA ARG A 856 32.25 -25.32 -3.65
C ARG A 856 32.36 -24.87 -2.20
N GLU A 857 31.47 -23.99 -1.76
CA GLU A 857 31.35 -23.53 -0.37
C GLU A 857 31.13 -24.71 0.57
N ARG A 858 30.37 -25.72 0.12
CA ARG A 858 30.02 -26.85 0.97
C ARG A 858 31.09 -27.94 0.99
N HIS A 859 31.56 -28.41 -0.15
CA HIS A 859 32.38 -29.62 -0.27
C HIS A 859 33.79 -29.39 -0.84
N GLY A 860 34.16 -28.13 -1.13
CA GLY A 860 35.46 -27.75 -1.67
C GLY A 860 35.58 -27.89 -3.18
N GLN A 861 36.64 -27.30 -3.74
CA GLN A 861 36.85 -27.13 -5.18
C GLN A 861 36.83 -28.44 -5.97
N LEU A 862 37.35 -29.53 -5.40
CA LEU A 862 37.51 -30.79 -6.10
C LEU A 862 36.14 -31.45 -6.37
N ILE A 863 35.27 -31.50 -5.37
CA ILE A 863 33.92 -32.08 -5.51
C ILE A 863 33.03 -31.17 -6.37
N ALA A 864 33.12 -29.84 -6.20
CA ALA A 864 32.45 -28.89 -7.08
C ALA A 864 32.87 -29.10 -8.56
N GLY A 865 34.16 -29.35 -8.82
CA GLY A 865 34.67 -29.72 -10.13
C GLY A 865 34.06 -31.01 -10.68
N LEU A 866 33.90 -32.06 -9.85
CA LEU A 866 33.25 -33.31 -10.25
C LEU A 866 31.76 -33.11 -10.61
N PHE A 867 31.03 -32.33 -9.81
CA PHE A 867 29.64 -31.98 -10.13
C PHE A 867 29.55 -31.14 -11.39
N ALA A 868 30.42 -30.13 -11.55
CA ALA A 868 30.45 -29.31 -12.75
C ALA A 868 30.72 -30.14 -14.02
N SER A 869 31.70 -31.05 -13.98
CA SER A 869 31.94 -31.99 -15.08
C SER A 869 30.75 -32.92 -15.33
N GLY A 870 30.13 -33.42 -14.26
CA GLY A 870 28.95 -34.30 -14.33
C GLY A 870 27.74 -33.63 -14.99
N PHE A 871 27.42 -32.40 -14.58
CA PHE A 871 26.36 -31.59 -15.19
C PHE A 871 26.68 -31.27 -16.65
N LYS A 872 27.91 -30.81 -16.96
CA LYS A 872 28.35 -30.52 -18.34
C LYS A 872 28.28 -31.74 -19.26
N ARG A 873 28.52 -32.94 -18.73
CA ARG A 873 28.48 -34.18 -19.51
C ARG A 873 27.08 -34.76 -19.64
N TYR A 874 26.27 -34.66 -18.59
CA TYR A 874 24.89 -35.15 -18.58
C TYR A 874 24.05 -34.53 -19.71
N TRP A 875 24.07 -33.21 -19.84
CA TRP A 875 23.24 -32.53 -20.86
C TRP A 875 23.71 -32.83 -22.30
N ARG A 876 25.00 -33.13 -22.50
CA ARG A 876 25.54 -33.52 -23.81
C ARG A 876 25.11 -34.93 -24.22
N GLU A 877 25.03 -35.85 -23.27
CA GLU A 877 24.71 -37.26 -23.51
C GLU A 877 23.21 -37.57 -23.41
N ASN A 878 22.40 -36.71 -22.78
CA ASN A 878 20.96 -36.93 -22.57
C ASN A 878 20.14 -35.77 -23.16
N GLY A 879 19.15 -36.08 -23.99
CA GLY A 879 18.17 -35.13 -24.51
C GLY A 879 16.84 -35.19 -23.75
N ILE A 880 16.01 -34.17 -23.93
CA ILE A 880 14.62 -34.13 -23.45
C ILE A 880 13.67 -33.91 -24.64
N THR A 881 12.41 -34.29 -24.47
CA THR A 881 11.34 -34.01 -25.45
C THR A 881 10.42 -32.95 -24.88
N TYR A 882 10.13 -31.90 -25.65
CA TYR A 882 9.14 -30.91 -25.25
C TYR A 882 7.71 -31.46 -25.42
N PRO A 883 6.78 -31.21 -24.48
CA PRO A 883 6.96 -30.52 -23.19
C PRO A 883 7.47 -31.46 -22.08
N ALA A 884 8.52 -31.05 -21.35
CA ALA A 884 9.06 -31.78 -20.18
C ALA A 884 8.97 -30.93 -18.89
N GLN A 885 7.84 -30.25 -18.66
CA GLN A 885 7.66 -29.41 -17.48
C GLN A 885 7.70 -30.24 -16.20
N SER A 886 8.49 -29.80 -15.23
CA SER A 886 8.68 -30.43 -13.90
C SER A 886 9.54 -31.71 -13.85
N ASP A 887 10.27 -32.06 -14.92
CA ASP A 887 11.21 -33.18 -14.87
C ASP A 887 12.56 -32.74 -14.29
N TYR A 888 13.02 -33.47 -13.25
CA TYR A 888 14.38 -33.30 -12.70
C TYR A 888 15.46 -33.41 -13.79
N GLN A 889 15.19 -34.14 -14.88
CA GLN A 889 16.10 -34.24 -16.03
C GLN A 889 16.32 -32.89 -16.73
N ALA A 890 15.27 -32.10 -16.92
CA ALA A 890 15.36 -30.77 -17.53
C ALA A 890 16.18 -29.82 -16.66
N MET A 891 15.99 -29.85 -15.33
CA MET A 891 16.74 -28.99 -14.41
C MET A 891 18.24 -29.35 -14.34
N ILE A 892 18.58 -30.65 -14.39
CA ILE A 892 19.98 -31.10 -14.47
C ILE A 892 20.62 -30.60 -15.76
N GLY A 893 19.92 -30.73 -16.89
CA GLY A 893 20.39 -30.27 -18.20
C GLY A 893 20.64 -28.76 -18.24
N LEU A 894 19.66 -27.97 -17.79
CA LEU A 894 19.76 -26.51 -17.69
C LEU A 894 20.91 -26.06 -16.78
N THR A 895 21.14 -26.76 -15.68
CA THR A 895 22.30 -26.51 -14.79
C THR A 895 23.62 -26.76 -15.52
N GLY A 896 23.73 -27.85 -16.29
CA GLY A 896 24.93 -28.14 -17.09
C GLY A 896 25.20 -27.14 -18.19
N LEU A 897 24.15 -26.64 -18.85
CA LEU A 897 24.25 -25.62 -19.88
C LEU A 897 24.74 -24.29 -19.32
N ALA A 898 24.17 -23.82 -18.21
CA ALA A 898 24.54 -22.57 -17.56
C ALA A 898 25.98 -22.54 -16.99
N LEU A 899 26.65 -23.69 -16.89
CA LEU A 899 28.06 -23.80 -16.48
C LEU A 899 29.07 -23.66 -17.63
N GLN A 900 28.59 -23.62 -18.87
CA GLN A 900 29.44 -23.40 -20.02
C GLN A 900 29.53 -21.92 -20.33
N SER A 901 30.72 -21.50 -20.77
CA SER A 901 30.87 -20.15 -21.31
C SER A 901 30.19 -20.06 -22.68
N LEU A 902 29.84 -18.85 -23.08
CA LEU A 902 29.26 -18.63 -24.41
C LEU A 902 30.19 -19.11 -25.53
N SER A 903 31.51 -18.96 -25.37
CA SER A 903 32.50 -19.46 -26.34
C SER A 903 32.58 -20.99 -26.37
N GLU A 904 32.35 -21.68 -25.24
CA GLU A 904 32.22 -23.13 -25.21
C GLU A 904 30.95 -23.59 -25.94
N LEU A 905 29.82 -22.91 -25.73
CA LEU A 905 28.53 -23.23 -26.36
C LEU A 905 28.53 -22.96 -27.88
N ALA A 906 29.18 -21.88 -28.30
CA ALA A 906 29.25 -21.47 -29.71
C ALA A 906 30.00 -22.47 -30.61
N ASN A 907 30.96 -23.19 -30.03
CA ASN A 907 31.83 -24.15 -30.73
C ASN A 907 31.29 -25.59 -30.73
N LEU A 908 30.07 -25.82 -30.25
CA LEU A 908 29.45 -27.14 -30.25
C LEU A 908 28.92 -27.51 -31.64
N SER A 909 28.70 -28.81 -31.86
CA SER A 909 28.03 -29.31 -33.07
C SER A 909 26.58 -28.85 -33.10
N ASP A 910 26.02 -28.68 -34.31
CA ASP A 910 24.67 -28.15 -34.47
C ASP A 910 23.60 -29.00 -33.74
N ASP A 911 23.73 -30.33 -33.70
CA ASP A 911 22.86 -31.23 -32.91
C ASP A 911 22.89 -30.96 -31.38
N LEU A 912 24.04 -30.57 -30.83
CA LEU A 912 24.13 -30.21 -29.42
C LEU A 912 23.55 -28.82 -29.14
N ILE A 913 23.64 -27.90 -30.11
CA ILE A 913 23.05 -26.57 -30.02
C ILE A 913 21.52 -26.66 -30.11
N GLU A 914 21.00 -27.51 -30.99
CA GLU A 914 19.58 -27.82 -31.09
C GLU A 914 19.04 -28.33 -29.74
N ARG A 915 19.71 -29.31 -29.13
CA ARG A 915 19.36 -29.80 -27.79
C ARG A 915 19.42 -28.70 -26.73
N ALA A 916 20.43 -27.82 -26.78
CA ALA A 916 20.54 -26.72 -25.83
C ALA A 916 19.31 -25.80 -25.88
N PHE A 917 18.85 -25.45 -27.08
CA PHE A 917 17.63 -24.65 -27.24
C PHE A 917 16.38 -25.40 -26.73
N THR A 918 16.25 -26.71 -26.97
CA THR A 918 15.15 -27.53 -26.43
C THR A 918 15.10 -27.51 -24.90
N TYR A 919 16.27 -27.58 -24.23
CA TYR A 919 16.35 -27.39 -22.78
C TYR A 919 15.87 -26.00 -22.34
N GLY A 920 16.25 -24.94 -23.09
CA GLY A 920 15.82 -23.56 -22.82
C GLY A 920 14.30 -23.38 -22.82
N PHE A 921 13.59 -24.05 -23.74
CA PHE A 921 12.11 -24.06 -23.78
C PHE A 921 11.45 -24.81 -22.61
N SER A 922 12.20 -25.55 -21.79
CA SER A 922 11.67 -26.29 -20.63
C SER A 922 11.89 -25.57 -19.28
N ASN A 923 12.48 -24.37 -19.27
CA ASN A 923 12.83 -23.66 -18.03
C ASN A 923 11.63 -22.90 -17.40
N MET A 924 11.21 -23.19 -16.17
CA MET A 924 9.98 -22.60 -15.60
C MET A 924 9.93 -21.06 -15.52
N ASN A 925 11.08 -20.38 -15.55
CA ASN A 925 11.20 -18.93 -15.37
C ASN A 925 11.53 -18.18 -16.68
N GLY A 926 10.99 -18.61 -17.83
CA GLY A 926 11.27 -18.00 -19.14
C GLY A 926 12.60 -18.44 -19.76
N PHE A 927 13.13 -17.70 -20.73
CA PHE A 927 14.40 -18.06 -21.37
C PHE A 927 15.60 -17.80 -20.43
N PRO A 928 16.54 -18.76 -20.30
CA PRO A 928 17.77 -18.56 -19.51
C PRO A 928 18.69 -17.47 -20.07
N ASP A 929 19.50 -16.84 -19.20
CA ASP A 929 20.39 -15.71 -19.55
C ASP A 929 21.39 -15.98 -20.68
N TRP A 930 21.85 -17.22 -20.85
CA TRP A 930 22.78 -17.59 -21.92
C TRP A 930 22.10 -17.69 -23.29
N MET A 931 20.77 -17.82 -23.32
CA MET A 931 20.01 -18.14 -24.53
C MET A 931 19.97 -16.98 -25.52
N PRO A 932 19.69 -15.71 -25.13
CA PRO A 932 19.75 -14.58 -26.06
C PRO A 932 21.08 -14.45 -26.79
N ALA A 933 22.20 -14.61 -26.06
CA ALA A 933 23.53 -14.52 -26.66
C ALA A 933 23.86 -15.68 -27.61
N LEU A 934 23.38 -16.90 -27.31
CA LEU A 934 23.53 -18.05 -28.21
C LEU A 934 22.65 -17.92 -29.46
N ILE A 935 21.46 -17.34 -29.33
CA ILE A 935 20.56 -17.03 -30.46
C ILE A 935 21.25 -16.08 -31.44
N THR A 936 21.97 -15.06 -30.95
CA THR A 936 22.74 -14.14 -31.82
C THR A 936 23.80 -14.87 -32.66
N LEU A 937 24.43 -15.92 -32.11
CA LEU A 937 25.49 -16.67 -32.78
C LEU A 937 24.96 -17.74 -33.75
N LYS A 938 23.82 -18.36 -33.41
CA LYS A 938 23.24 -19.49 -34.16
C LYS A 938 21.73 -19.30 -34.39
N PRO A 939 21.30 -18.21 -35.05
CA PRO A 939 19.89 -17.84 -35.18
C PRO A 939 19.09 -18.87 -35.98
N GLY A 940 19.68 -19.45 -37.04
CA GLY A 940 19.00 -20.45 -37.88
C GLY A 940 18.58 -21.72 -37.12
N ILE A 941 19.46 -22.22 -36.24
CA ILE A 941 19.17 -23.41 -35.43
C ILE A 941 18.07 -23.12 -34.41
N PHE A 942 18.11 -21.94 -33.78
CA PHE A 942 17.03 -21.52 -32.86
C PHE A 942 15.68 -21.45 -33.57
N VAL A 943 15.63 -20.85 -34.78
CA VAL A 943 14.41 -20.78 -35.59
C VAL A 943 13.86 -22.17 -35.88
N THR A 944 14.72 -23.15 -36.22
CA THR A 944 14.30 -24.54 -36.43
C THR A 944 13.64 -25.11 -35.16
N VAL A 945 14.30 -25.01 -34.00
CA VAL A 945 13.77 -25.54 -32.72
C VAL A 945 12.47 -24.83 -32.32
N ALA A 946 12.43 -23.50 -32.41
CA ALA A 946 11.25 -22.70 -32.09
C ALA A 946 10.08 -23.10 -33.01
N THR A 947 10.32 -23.29 -34.31
CA THR A 947 9.29 -23.73 -35.26
C THR A 947 8.78 -25.13 -34.90
N THR A 948 9.65 -26.06 -34.51
CA THR A 948 9.24 -27.39 -34.06
C THR A 948 8.37 -27.33 -32.80
N VAL A 949 8.76 -26.55 -31.80
CA VAL A 949 7.99 -26.34 -30.55
C VAL A 949 6.62 -25.72 -30.85
N LEU A 950 6.59 -24.67 -31.67
CA LEU A 950 5.34 -24.01 -32.05
C LEU A 950 4.44 -24.91 -32.89
N THR A 951 5.00 -25.76 -33.75
CA THR A 951 4.24 -26.76 -34.51
C THR A 951 3.59 -27.78 -33.58
N GLN A 952 4.33 -28.25 -32.56
CA GLN A 952 3.79 -29.15 -31.53
C GLN A 952 2.67 -28.47 -30.74
N ASP A 953 2.86 -27.21 -30.32
CA ASP A 953 1.84 -26.42 -29.62
C ASP A 953 0.57 -26.27 -30.47
N ILE A 954 0.68 -25.97 -31.78
CA ILE A 954 -0.47 -25.84 -32.71
C ILE A 954 -1.21 -27.17 -32.92
N THR A 955 -0.47 -28.28 -33.01
CA THR A 955 -1.04 -29.60 -33.38
C THR A 955 -1.51 -30.43 -32.20
N SER A 956 -1.10 -30.09 -30.97
CA SER A 956 -1.49 -30.81 -29.76
C SER A 956 -2.95 -30.53 -29.37
N SER A 957 -3.85 -31.47 -29.61
CA SER A 957 -5.22 -31.44 -29.10
C SER A 957 -5.25 -32.09 -27.71
N SER A 958 -5.30 -31.30 -26.64
CA SER A 958 -5.53 -31.89 -25.30
C SER A 958 -6.60 -31.14 -24.50
N GLU A 959 -7.57 -31.92 -24.02
CA GLU A 959 -8.70 -31.53 -23.19
C GLU A 959 -8.28 -31.09 -21.76
N GLU A 960 -6.98 -31.20 -21.41
CA GLU A 960 -6.42 -30.70 -20.17
C GLU A 960 -5.84 -29.30 -20.38
N LYS A 961 -6.54 -28.28 -19.87
CA LYS A 961 -6.21 -26.85 -19.93
C LYS A 961 -4.88 -26.48 -19.25
N PHE A 962 -3.75 -26.92 -19.78
CA PHE A 962 -2.45 -26.28 -19.57
C PHE A 962 -2.16 -25.43 -20.81
N SER A 963 -1.95 -24.12 -20.63
CA SER A 963 -1.58 -23.19 -21.70
C SER A 963 -0.30 -23.66 -22.40
N SER A 964 -0.22 -23.52 -23.74
CA SER A 964 1.01 -23.82 -24.46
C SER A 964 2.13 -22.88 -23.99
N ASP A 965 3.28 -23.48 -23.66
CA ASP A 965 4.38 -22.75 -23.01
C ASP A 965 5.31 -22.10 -24.05
N GLY A 966 5.35 -22.63 -25.29
CA GLY A 966 6.19 -22.14 -26.37
C GLY A 966 5.80 -20.74 -26.86
N PHE A 967 4.52 -20.54 -27.22
CA PHE A 967 4.00 -19.21 -27.60
C PHE A 967 4.25 -18.18 -26.49
N SER A 968 4.01 -18.56 -25.25
CA SER A 968 4.20 -17.71 -24.09
C SER A 968 5.64 -17.25 -23.91
N ARG A 969 6.59 -18.17 -23.98
CA ARG A 969 8.02 -17.88 -23.84
C ARG A 969 8.52 -16.91 -24.89
N ILE A 970 8.09 -17.09 -26.15
CA ILE A 970 8.52 -16.21 -27.25
C ILE A 970 7.85 -14.83 -27.10
N ALA A 971 6.56 -14.77 -26.79
CA ALA A 971 5.86 -13.50 -26.61
C ALA A 971 6.50 -12.63 -25.51
N TYR A 972 6.81 -13.22 -24.34
CA TYR A 972 7.45 -12.51 -23.22
C TYR A 972 8.98 -12.39 -23.31
N SER A 973 9.59 -12.78 -24.43
CA SER A 973 11.04 -12.65 -24.65
C SER A 973 11.46 -11.22 -25.02
N THR A 974 12.64 -11.02 -25.62
CA THR A 974 13.09 -9.69 -26.10
C THR A 974 12.55 -9.40 -27.50
N SER A 975 12.47 -8.12 -27.87
CA SER A 975 12.11 -7.65 -29.23
C SER A 975 12.85 -8.41 -30.34
N ALA A 976 14.17 -8.59 -30.20
CA ALA A 976 15.01 -9.31 -31.17
C ALA A 976 14.61 -10.79 -31.38
N ILE A 977 14.16 -11.50 -30.34
CA ILE A 977 13.74 -12.90 -30.44
C ILE A 977 12.37 -13.00 -31.11
N ARG A 978 11.44 -12.08 -30.78
CA ARG A 978 10.16 -11.95 -31.48
C ARG A 978 10.38 -11.68 -32.97
N GLU A 979 11.28 -10.75 -33.29
CA GLU A 979 11.65 -10.37 -34.66
C GLU A 979 12.17 -11.56 -35.48
N LEU A 980 13.04 -12.37 -34.87
CA LEU A 980 13.62 -13.54 -35.50
C LEU A 980 12.60 -14.66 -35.78
N THR A 981 11.57 -14.78 -34.93
CA THR A 981 10.57 -15.86 -34.98
C THR A 981 9.31 -15.48 -35.75
N ALA A 982 9.03 -14.20 -35.95
CA ALA A 982 7.79 -13.72 -36.56
C ALA A 982 7.57 -14.22 -38.00
N ALA A 983 8.57 -14.13 -38.89
CA ALA A 983 8.42 -14.60 -40.26
C ALA A 983 8.26 -16.13 -40.39
N PRO A 984 9.08 -16.96 -39.70
CA PRO A 984 8.84 -18.42 -39.62
C PRO A 984 7.48 -18.78 -39.04
N LEU A 985 7.05 -18.10 -37.97
CA LEU A 985 5.73 -18.33 -37.37
C LEU A 985 4.60 -17.95 -38.35
N PHE A 986 4.73 -16.85 -39.08
CA PHE A 986 3.75 -16.47 -40.10
C PHE A 986 3.61 -17.54 -41.21
N GLN A 987 4.73 -18.11 -41.68
CA GLN A 987 4.70 -19.23 -42.63
C GLN A 987 4.07 -20.50 -42.02
N LEU A 988 4.34 -20.75 -40.73
CA LEU A 988 3.77 -21.88 -40.01
C LEU A 988 2.26 -21.76 -39.90
N LEU A 989 1.72 -20.57 -39.57
CA LEU A 989 0.28 -20.34 -39.49
C LEU A 989 -0.43 -20.54 -40.83
N GLN A 990 0.26 -20.33 -41.96
CA GLN A 990 -0.29 -20.58 -43.30
C GLN A 990 -0.31 -22.08 -43.67
N THR A 991 0.58 -22.89 -43.09
CA THR A 991 0.78 -24.29 -43.48
C THR A 991 0.21 -25.29 -42.47
N ALA A 992 0.43 -25.08 -41.18
CA ALA A 992 -0.05 -25.92 -40.08
C ALA A 992 -1.43 -25.50 -39.55
N GLY A 993 -1.88 -24.28 -39.88
CA GLY A 993 -3.17 -23.74 -39.45
C GLY A 993 -3.07 -22.74 -38.29
N ILE A 994 -4.20 -22.13 -37.96
CA ILE A 994 -4.33 -21.12 -36.90
C ILE A 994 -4.60 -21.83 -35.57
N PRO A 995 -3.93 -21.46 -34.45
CA PRO A 995 -4.21 -22.04 -33.14
C PRO A 995 -5.68 -21.95 -32.76
N GLU A 996 -6.29 -23.06 -32.33
CA GLU A 996 -7.67 -23.08 -31.83
C GLU A 996 -7.78 -22.41 -30.45
N ASN A 997 -6.71 -22.46 -29.65
CA ASN A 997 -6.65 -21.81 -28.36
C ASN A 997 -6.53 -20.28 -28.53
N ARG A 998 -7.51 -19.54 -28.01
CA ARG A 998 -7.56 -18.08 -28.03
C ARG A 998 -6.27 -17.41 -27.52
N ARG A 999 -5.69 -17.91 -26.42
CA ARG A 999 -4.49 -17.29 -25.82
C ARG A 999 -3.28 -17.44 -26.74
N ASP A 1000 -3.17 -18.58 -27.39
CA ASP A 1000 -2.04 -18.92 -28.27
C ASP A 1000 -2.16 -18.13 -29.58
N LEU A 1001 -3.39 -17.96 -30.09
CA LEU A 1001 -3.70 -17.06 -31.18
C LEU A 1001 -3.30 -15.61 -30.87
N GLU A 1002 -3.68 -15.11 -29.70
CA GLU A 1002 -3.34 -13.75 -29.25
C GLU A 1002 -1.82 -13.55 -29.16
N MET A 1003 -1.09 -14.53 -28.61
CA MET A 1003 0.37 -14.51 -28.54
C MET A 1003 1.02 -14.56 -29.93
N ALA A 1004 0.52 -15.42 -30.82
CA ALA A 1004 1.01 -15.52 -32.19
C ALA A 1004 0.83 -14.20 -32.95
N LEU A 1005 -0.35 -13.58 -32.83
CA LEU A 1005 -0.64 -12.28 -33.43
C LEU A 1005 0.23 -11.18 -32.83
N THR A 1006 0.47 -11.20 -31.51
CA THR A 1006 1.38 -10.24 -30.86
C THR A 1006 2.79 -10.34 -31.45
N ILE A 1007 3.33 -11.54 -31.60
CA ILE A 1007 4.67 -11.78 -32.16
C ILE A 1007 4.75 -11.26 -33.61
N ILE A 1008 3.78 -11.60 -34.46
CA ILE A 1008 3.80 -11.24 -35.89
C ILE A 1008 3.48 -9.76 -36.11
N ALA A 1009 2.45 -9.22 -35.44
CA ALA A 1009 1.96 -7.85 -35.67
C ALA A 1009 2.93 -6.80 -35.13
N ARG A 1010 3.65 -7.07 -34.04
CA ARG A 1010 4.61 -6.12 -33.47
C ARG A 1010 6.03 -6.22 -34.05
N SER A 1011 6.26 -7.19 -34.93
CA SER A 1011 7.55 -7.40 -35.59
C SER A 1011 7.64 -6.69 -36.95
N HIS A 1012 8.81 -6.18 -37.31
CA HIS A 1012 9.06 -5.60 -38.64
C HIS A 1012 9.43 -6.66 -39.71
N ALA A 1013 9.73 -7.90 -39.31
CA ALA A 1013 10.18 -8.98 -40.17
C ALA A 1013 9.12 -9.45 -41.18
N VAL A 1014 7.84 -9.18 -40.89
CA VAL A 1014 6.73 -9.44 -41.80
C VAL A 1014 6.13 -8.12 -42.24
N SER A 1015 6.10 -7.87 -43.55
CA SER A 1015 5.63 -6.59 -44.08
C SER A 1015 4.13 -6.36 -43.84
N ALA A 1016 3.76 -5.12 -43.52
CA ALA A 1016 2.36 -4.75 -43.28
C ALA A 1016 1.46 -5.01 -44.51
N SER A 1017 2.01 -4.86 -45.73
CA SER A 1017 1.29 -5.13 -46.99
C SER A 1017 0.95 -6.61 -47.19
N GLN A 1018 1.73 -7.53 -46.63
CA GLN A 1018 1.44 -8.96 -46.66
C GLN A 1018 0.44 -9.38 -45.57
N LEU A 1019 0.50 -8.75 -44.39
CA LEU A 1019 -0.36 -9.09 -43.26
C LEU A 1019 -1.75 -8.49 -43.35
N SER A 1020 -1.86 -7.21 -43.75
CA SER A 1020 -3.11 -6.44 -43.73
C SER A 1020 -4.28 -7.15 -44.45
N PRO A 1021 -4.10 -7.75 -45.66
CA PRO A 1021 -5.17 -8.50 -46.32
C PRO A 1021 -5.64 -9.73 -45.52
N ILE A 1022 -4.71 -10.47 -44.90
CA ILE A 1022 -5.01 -11.69 -44.14
C ILE A 1022 -5.74 -11.34 -42.84
N LEU A 1023 -5.26 -10.32 -42.11
CA LEU A 1023 -5.92 -9.86 -40.89
C LEU A 1023 -7.35 -9.38 -41.16
N ARG A 1024 -7.55 -8.64 -42.26
CA ARG A 1024 -8.90 -8.21 -42.71
C ARG A 1024 -9.79 -9.39 -43.08
N GLN A 1025 -9.26 -10.38 -43.78
CA GLN A 1025 -10.00 -11.58 -44.15
C GLN A 1025 -10.43 -12.39 -42.92
N GLN A 1026 -9.53 -12.61 -41.97
CA GLN A 1026 -9.82 -13.36 -40.73
C GLN A 1026 -10.77 -12.60 -39.81
N PHE A 1027 -10.59 -11.28 -39.69
CA PHE A 1027 -11.55 -10.40 -39.02
C PHE A 1027 -12.95 -10.56 -39.62
N ALA A 1028 -13.09 -10.43 -40.94
CA ALA A 1028 -14.38 -10.55 -41.62
C ALA A 1028 -15.03 -11.93 -41.43
N ALA A 1029 -14.24 -13.01 -41.53
CA ALA A 1029 -14.71 -14.38 -41.32
C ALA A 1029 -15.31 -14.57 -39.92
N HIS A 1030 -14.61 -14.10 -38.87
CA HIS A 1030 -15.09 -14.23 -37.49
C HIS A 1030 -16.27 -13.31 -37.18
N VAL A 1031 -16.36 -12.14 -37.82
CA VAL A 1031 -17.53 -11.26 -37.70
C VAL A 1031 -18.78 -11.93 -38.28
N ILE A 1032 -18.68 -12.59 -39.44
CA ILE A 1032 -19.81 -13.31 -40.07
C ILE A 1032 -20.34 -14.43 -39.15
N GLU A 1033 -19.46 -15.05 -38.37
CA GLU A 1033 -19.81 -16.11 -37.41
C GLU A 1033 -20.20 -15.59 -36.02
N PHE A 1034 -20.30 -14.26 -35.85
CA PHE A 1034 -20.57 -13.60 -34.55
C PHE A 1034 -19.55 -13.91 -33.44
N ARG A 1035 -18.32 -14.32 -33.83
CA ARG A 1035 -17.18 -14.57 -32.94
C ARG A 1035 -16.39 -13.28 -32.68
N PHE A 1036 -17.02 -12.30 -32.04
CA PHE A 1036 -16.47 -10.95 -31.87
C PHE A 1036 -15.20 -10.90 -31.03
N ALA A 1037 -15.12 -11.75 -30.01
CA ALA A 1037 -13.98 -11.74 -29.10
C ALA A 1037 -12.69 -12.16 -29.83
N GLU A 1038 -12.79 -13.05 -30.81
CA GLU A 1038 -11.69 -13.48 -31.69
C GLU A 1038 -11.48 -12.46 -32.81
N ALA A 1039 -12.55 -11.91 -33.39
CA ALA A 1039 -12.45 -10.85 -34.40
C ALA A 1039 -11.63 -9.65 -33.89
N TRP A 1040 -11.81 -9.25 -32.63
CA TRP A 1040 -11.07 -8.13 -32.04
C TRP A 1040 -9.56 -8.37 -31.97
N LEU A 1041 -9.10 -9.61 -31.78
CA LEU A 1041 -7.66 -9.94 -31.79
C LEU A 1041 -7.04 -9.63 -33.16
N TRP A 1042 -7.74 -9.99 -34.23
CA TRP A 1042 -7.31 -9.71 -35.61
C TRP A 1042 -7.32 -8.21 -35.93
N LEU A 1043 -8.29 -7.48 -35.39
CA LEU A 1043 -8.34 -6.03 -35.55
C LEU A 1043 -7.22 -5.32 -34.76
N ASP A 1044 -6.91 -5.78 -33.56
CA ASP A 1044 -5.83 -5.19 -32.75
C ASP A 1044 -4.48 -5.40 -33.44
N ALA A 1045 -4.25 -6.59 -33.99
CA ALA A 1045 -3.11 -6.85 -34.86
C ALA A 1045 -3.11 -5.90 -36.07
N LEU A 1046 -4.28 -5.58 -36.64
CA LEU A 1046 -4.38 -4.67 -37.78
C LEU A 1046 -4.05 -3.21 -37.36
N PHE A 1047 -4.52 -2.76 -36.20
CA PHE A 1047 -4.16 -1.43 -35.66
C PHE A 1047 -2.66 -1.27 -35.45
N ALA A 1048 -1.98 -2.33 -34.97
CA ALA A 1048 -0.54 -2.32 -34.76
C ALA A 1048 0.26 -2.23 -36.08
N ILE A 1049 -0.26 -2.74 -37.21
CA ILE A 1049 0.47 -2.72 -38.48
C ILE A 1049 0.08 -1.59 -39.43
N ASP A 1050 -1.20 -1.20 -39.43
CA ASP A 1050 -1.82 -0.26 -40.36
C ASP A 1050 -3.12 0.28 -39.73
N SER A 1051 -2.96 1.30 -38.89
CA SER A 1051 -4.02 1.94 -38.12
C SER A 1051 -5.12 2.55 -38.99
N ALA A 1052 -4.76 3.15 -40.13
CA ALA A 1052 -5.71 3.67 -41.11
C ALA A 1052 -6.54 2.55 -41.77
N ALA A 1053 -5.90 1.44 -42.14
CA ALA A 1053 -6.59 0.26 -42.66
C ALA A 1053 -7.50 -0.38 -41.61
N ALA A 1054 -7.08 -0.44 -40.35
CA ALA A 1054 -7.88 -0.94 -39.24
C ALA A 1054 -9.12 -0.08 -39.01
N TRP A 1055 -8.94 1.23 -38.96
CA TRP A 1055 -10.03 2.18 -38.76
C TRP A 1055 -11.07 2.13 -39.88
N SER A 1056 -10.63 2.10 -41.14
CA SER A 1056 -11.54 1.97 -42.29
C SER A 1056 -12.30 0.64 -42.28
N THR A 1057 -11.65 -0.47 -41.92
CA THR A 1057 -12.29 -1.79 -41.78
C THR A 1057 -13.34 -1.75 -40.67
N TRP A 1058 -12.99 -1.17 -39.52
CA TRP A 1058 -13.89 -1.03 -38.38
C TRP A 1058 -15.13 -0.20 -38.71
N ILE A 1059 -14.95 0.99 -39.31
CA ILE A 1059 -16.06 1.84 -39.74
C ILE A 1059 -16.96 1.09 -40.73
N ALA A 1060 -16.39 0.44 -41.74
CA ALA A 1060 -17.18 -0.25 -42.75
C ALA A 1060 -18.05 -1.37 -42.14
N THR A 1061 -17.56 -2.05 -41.11
CA THR A 1061 -18.27 -3.16 -40.45
C THR A 1061 -19.23 -2.70 -39.36
N PHE A 1062 -18.85 -1.70 -38.55
CA PHE A 1062 -19.55 -1.34 -37.32
C PHE A 1062 -19.94 0.13 -37.20
N GLY A 1063 -19.58 0.98 -38.15
CA GLY A 1063 -19.80 2.44 -38.09
C GLY A 1063 -21.26 2.84 -37.89
N ALA A 1064 -22.19 2.11 -38.51
CA ALA A 1064 -23.64 2.34 -38.35
C ALA A 1064 -24.21 1.88 -37.00
N LEU A 1065 -23.44 1.13 -36.21
CA LEU A 1065 -23.86 0.58 -34.91
C LEU A 1065 -23.32 1.39 -33.72
N TRP A 1066 -22.77 2.58 -33.99
CA TRP A 1066 -22.31 3.50 -32.96
C TRP A 1066 -23.51 4.15 -32.29
N SER A 1067 -23.80 3.70 -31.08
CA SER A 1067 -24.78 4.33 -30.20
C SER A 1067 -24.22 4.47 -28.79
N PRO A 1068 -24.68 5.46 -27.99
CA PRO A 1068 -24.34 5.58 -26.57
C PRO A 1068 -24.88 4.43 -25.68
N SER A 1069 -25.38 3.33 -26.26
CA SER A 1069 -26.03 2.26 -25.54
C SER A 1069 -25.02 1.26 -24.92
N SER A 1070 -25.40 0.64 -23.80
CA SER A 1070 -24.62 -0.41 -23.14
C SER A 1070 -24.42 -1.67 -24.00
N ALA A 1071 -25.19 -1.81 -25.09
CA ALA A 1071 -25.07 -2.88 -26.08
C ALA A 1071 -24.15 -2.56 -27.27
N SER A 1072 -23.58 -1.35 -27.33
CA SER A 1072 -22.66 -0.96 -28.42
C SER A 1072 -21.47 -1.91 -28.53
N LEU A 1073 -21.23 -2.43 -29.74
CA LEU A 1073 -20.07 -3.27 -30.02
C LEU A 1073 -18.75 -2.52 -29.82
N PHE A 1074 -18.73 -1.20 -30.03
CA PHE A 1074 -17.57 -0.37 -29.75
C PHE A 1074 -17.29 -0.25 -28.25
N LYS A 1075 -18.34 -0.12 -27.41
CA LYS A 1075 -18.18 -0.16 -25.95
C LYS A 1075 -17.59 -1.50 -25.50
N ARG A 1076 -18.15 -2.61 -26.01
CA ARG A 1076 -17.67 -3.96 -25.67
C ARG A 1076 -16.23 -4.20 -26.13
N TYR A 1077 -15.86 -3.66 -27.29
CA TYR A 1077 -14.48 -3.63 -27.74
C TYR A 1077 -13.62 -2.86 -26.72
N MET A 1078 -13.93 -1.60 -26.42
CA MET A 1078 -13.15 -0.80 -25.47
C MET A 1078 -13.04 -1.42 -24.07
N GLY A 1079 -14.05 -2.15 -23.61
CA GLY A 1079 -14.11 -2.75 -22.29
C GLY A 1079 -13.56 -4.18 -22.16
N ARG A 1080 -12.89 -4.72 -23.19
CA ARG A 1080 -12.27 -6.06 -23.15
C ARG A 1080 -11.01 -6.07 -22.26
N GLU A 1081 -10.61 -7.27 -21.79
CA GLU A 1081 -9.29 -7.44 -21.17
C GLU A 1081 -8.20 -7.48 -22.23
N GLU A 1082 -7.14 -6.69 -22.02
CA GLU A 1082 -5.89 -6.83 -22.76
C GLU A 1082 -4.88 -7.62 -21.93
N LEU A 1083 -4.28 -8.62 -22.56
CA LEU A 1083 -3.02 -9.17 -22.08
C LEU A 1083 -1.88 -8.37 -22.72
N SER A 1084 -1.46 -7.29 -22.05
CA SER A 1084 -0.25 -6.57 -22.48
C SER A 1084 0.97 -7.46 -22.23
N ASN A 1085 1.50 -8.05 -23.29
CA ASN A 1085 2.61 -9.00 -23.22
C ASN A 1085 4.00 -8.35 -23.40
N SER A 1086 4.07 -7.04 -23.62
CA SER A 1086 5.32 -6.31 -23.87
C SER A 1086 5.81 -5.56 -22.62
N ARG A 1087 7.12 -5.62 -22.39
CA ARG A 1087 7.81 -4.86 -21.33
C ARG A 1087 7.77 -3.37 -21.68
N ALA A 1088 7.51 -2.51 -20.68
CA ALA A 1088 7.39 -1.06 -20.89
C ALA A 1088 8.64 -0.43 -21.52
N GLU A 1089 9.82 -0.98 -21.24
CA GLU A 1089 11.12 -0.50 -21.73
C GLU A 1089 11.34 -0.78 -23.22
N GLU A 1090 10.66 -1.79 -23.80
CA GLU A 1090 10.87 -2.24 -25.19
C GLU A 1090 9.79 -1.74 -26.16
N ARG A 1091 8.74 -1.06 -25.67
CA ARG A 1091 7.62 -0.60 -26.52
C ARG A 1091 8.03 0.35 -27.64
N ALA A 1092 9.11 1.12 -27.46
CA ALA A 1092 9.61 2.04 -28.47
C ALA A 1092 10.30 1.33 -29.66
N GLU A 1093 10.68 0.06 -29.51
CA GLU A 1093 11.35 -0.74 -30.54
C GLU A 1093 10.37 -1.64 -31.31
N GLU A 1094 9.12 -1.75 -30.86
CA GLU A 1094 8.08 -2.56 -31.48
C GLU A 1094 7.33 -1.77 -32.55
N ARG A 1095 6.81 -2.48 -33.56
CA ARG A 1095 5.88 -1.88 -34.52
C ARG A 1095 4.54 -1.61 -33.85
N ASP A 1096 4.17 -0.34 -33.76
CA ASP A 1096 2.81 0.10 -33.46
C ASP A 1096 2.42 1.33 -34.30
N ALA A 1097 1.67 1.08 -35.37
CA ALA A 1097 1.21 2.12 -36.29
C ALA A 1097 0.16 3.05 -35.65
N LEU A 1098 -0.50 2.64 -34.56
CA LEU A 1098 -1.51 3.48 -33.91
C LEU A 1098 -0.86 4.60 -33.09
N ASP A 1099 0.24 4.29 -32.39
CA ASP A 1099 0.94 5.26 -31.53
C ASP A 1099 1.56 6.42 -32.32
N ALA A 1100 1.74 6.27 -33.63
CA ALA A 1100 2.24 7.31 -34.53
C ALA A 1100 1.14 8.02 -35.36
N ASP A 1101 -0.12 7.58 -35.30
CA ASP A 1101 -1.21 8.09 -36.15
C ASP A 1101 -2.16 9.00 -35.38
N ALA A 1102 -1.84 10.31 -35.39
CA ALA A 1102 -2.66 11.36 -34.78
C ALA A 1102 -4.10 11.39 -35.31
N GLN A 1103 -4.32 11.03 -36.58
CA GLN A 1103 -5.64 11.10 -37.20
C GLN A 1103 -6.52 9.92 -36.73
N THR A 1104 -6.00 8.70 -36.74
CA THR A 1104 -6.74 7.54 -36.23
C THR A 1104 -6.99 7.65 -34.73
N LEU A 1105 -6.03 8.15 -33.94
CA LEU A 1105 -6.24 8.44 -32.52
C LEU A 1105 -7.34 9.49 -32.31
N CYS A 1106 -7.35 10.58 -33.08
CA CYS A 1106 -8.44 11.56 -33.06
C CYS A 1106 -9.79 10.91 -33.32
N HIS A 1107 -9.87 10.04 -34.33
CA HIS A 1107 -11.11 9.33 -34.65
C HIS A 1107 -11.57 8.38 -33.54
N LEU A 1108 -10.65 7.63 -32.93
CA LEU A 1108 -10.94 6.75 -31.79
C LEU A 1108 -11.39 7.53 -30.56
N ILE A 1109 -10.77 8.68 -30.27
CA ILE A 1109 -11.21 9.59 -29.20
C ILE A 1109 -12.65 10.02 -29.46
N LYS A 1110 -12.95 10.53 -30.66
CA LYS A 1110 -14.31 10.96 -31.01
C LYS A 1110 -15.34 9.85 -30.85
N ALA A 1111 -15.04 8.66 -31.35
CA ALA A 1111 -15.93 7.49 -31.21
C ALA A 1111 -16.07 7.05 -29.75
N ALA A 1112 -14.99 7.10 -28.95
CA ALA A 1112 -15.00 6.74 -27.54
C ALA A 1112 -15.86 7.70 -26.71
N TYR A 1113 -15.73 9.01 -26.94
CA TYR A 1113 -16.55 10.02 -26.26
C TYR A 1113 -18.02 9.96 -26.68
N LEU A 1114 -18.32 9.57 -27.93
CA LEU A 1114 -19.70 9.39 -28.40
C LEU A 1114 -20.38 8.15 -27.78
N VAL A 1115 -19.68 7.02 -27.76
CA VAL A 1115 -20.22 5.74 -27.27
C VAL A 1115 -20.17 5.64 -25.75
N TRP A 1116 -19.17 6.26 -25.12
CA TRP A 1116 -18.93 6.25 -23.68
C TRP A 1116 -18.50 7.65 -23.17
N PRO A 1117 -19.47 8.58 -23.05
CA PRO A 1117 -19.19 9.93 -22.57
C PRO A 1117 -18.74 9.93 -21.10
N PRO A 1118 -17.94 10.93 -20.67
CA PRO A 1118 -17.46 11.04 -19.27
C PRO A 1118 -18.56 10.99 -18.22
N SER A 1119 -19.77 11.43 -18.57
CA SER A 1119 -20.94 11.35 -17.68
C SER A 1119 -21.32 9.92 -17.28
N ASN A 1120 -20.87 8.92 -18.02
CA ASN A 1120 -21.19 7.51 -17.81
C ASN A 1120 -20.06 6.75 -17.12
N ASP A 1121 -18.94 7.41 -16.81
CA ASP A 1121 -17.80 6.74 -16.20
C ASP A 1121 -18.22 6.13 -14.84
N PRO A 1122 -17.91 4.84 -14.60
CA PRO A 1122 -18.29 4.18 -13.36
C PRO A 1122 -17.47 4.77 -12.21
N VAL A 1123 -18.17 5.04 -11.12
CA VAL A 1123 -17.57 5.52 -9.88
C VAL A 1123 -17.60 4.39 -8.87
N HIS A 1124 -16.46 4.09 -8.28
CA HIS A 1124 -16.32 3.04 -7.28
C HIS A 1124 -15.92 3.65 -5.94
N GLU A 1125 -16.67 3.30 -4.92
CA GLU A 1125 -16.47 3.79 -3.55
C GLU A 1125 -15.50 2.90 -2.75
N ASP A 1126 -15.20 1.68 -3.23
CA ASP A 1126 -14.39 0.66 -2.56
C ASP A 1126 -13.38 0.00 -3.52
N ALA A 1127 -12.52 -0.88 -3.00
CA ALA A 1127 -11.64 -1.72 -3.81
C ALA A 1127 -12.44 -2.58 -4.80
N TYR A 1128 -12.49 -2.17 -6.06
CA TYR A 1128 -13.29 -2.80 -7.10
C TYR A 1128 -12.43 -3.66 -8.03
N SER A 1129 -13.08 -4.58 -8.74
CA SER A 1129 -12.47 -5.30 -9.86
C SER A 1129 -12.98 -4.68 -11.16
N PRO A 1130 -12.10 -4.15 -12.04
CA PRO A 1130 -12.51 -3.42 -13.22
C PRO A 1130 -13.42 -4.22 -14.17
N GLY A 1131 -14.62 -3.70 -14.37
CA GLY A 1131 -15.59 -4.18 -15.35
C GLY A 1131 -15.34 -3.64 -16.76
N ILE A 1132 -16.27 -3.94 -17.67
CA ILE A 1132 -16.24 -3.45 -19.06
C ILE A 1132 -16.25 -1.92 -19.11
N ASP A 1133 -17.02 -1.30 -18.21
CA ASP A 1133 -17.23 0.14 -18.17
C ASP A 1133 -15.99 0.89 -17.66
N ASP A 1134 -15.28 0.29 -16.68
CA ASP A 1134 -13.99 0.77 -16.17
C ASP A 1134 -12.89 0.71 -17.22
N LYS A 1135 -12.86 -0.42 -17.92
CA LYS A 1135 -11.92 -0.68 -19.01
C LYS A 1135 -12.19 0.28 -20.17
N ALA A 1136 -13.46 0.55 -20.49
CA ALA A 1136 -13.83 1.54 -21.50
C ALA A 1136 -13.39 2.96 -21.12
N THR A 1137 -13.57 3.35 -19.86
CA THR A 1137 -13.09 4.64 -19.32
C THR A 1137 -11.56 4.75 -19.43
N SER A 1138 -10.86 3.70 -19.01
CA SER A 1138 -9.40 3.61 -19.13
C SER A 1138 -8.94 3.68 -20.58
N ARG A 1139 -9.69 3.05 -21.51
CA ARG A 1139 -9.39 3.05 -22.96
C ARG A 1139 -9.57 4.42 -23.59
N ARG A 1140 -10.60 5.16 -23.19
CA ARG A 1140 -10.79 6.55 -23.63
C ARG A 1140 -9.61 7.42 -23.20
N GLY A 1141 -9.14 7.24 -21.96
CA GLY A 1141 -7.93 7.89 -21.45
C GLY A 1141 -6.66 7.47 -22.20
N TYR A 1142 -6.51 6.19 -22.53
CA TYR A 1142 -5.39 5.67 -23.31
C TYR A 1142 -5.26 6.37 -24.66
N TYR A 1143 -6.34 6.51 -25.44
CA TYR A 1143 -6.29 7.19 -26.74
C TYR A 1143 -5.93 8.68 -26.61
N LEU A 1144 -6.49 9.37 -25.60
CA LEU A 1144 -6.19 10.78 -25.35
C LEU A 1144 -4.72 10.99 -24.95
N ASN A 1145 -4.21 10.14 -24.06
CA ASN A 1145 -2.81 10.19 -23.62
C ASN A 1145 -1.85 9.85 -24.76
N GLY A 1146 -2.21 8.87 -25.61
CA GLY A 1146 -1.45 8.54 -26.81
C GLY A 1146 -1.36 9.74 -27.77
N LEU A 1147 -2.48 10.42 -28.02
CA LEU A 1147 -2.49 11.62 -28.85
C LEU A 1147 -1.66 12.75 -28.24
N ALA A 1148 -1.74 12.97 -26.93
CA ALA A 1148 -0.96 13.99 -26.23
C ALA A 1148 0.54 13.69 -26.23
N ALA A 1149 0.93 12.41 -26.14
CA ALA A 1149 2.33 11.97 -26.10
C ALA A 1149 3.09 12.21 -27.42
N LEU A 1150 2.38 12.34 -28.55
CA LEU A 1150 2.99 12.63 -29.86
C LEU A 1150 3.76 13.96 -29.89
N GLY A 1151 3.34 14.95 -29.11
CA GLY A 1151 4.07 16.22 -28.93
C GLY A 1151 4.36 17.02 -30.21
N ASN A 1152 3.62 16.78 -31.30
CA ASN A 1152 3.82 17.41 -32.61
C ASN A 1152 2.62 18.30 -33.02
N GLU A 1153 2.79 19.07 -34.10
CA GLU A 1153 1.75 20.02 -34.57
C GLU A 1153 0.45 19.31 -34.98
N ASP A 1154 0.56 18.12 -35.58
CA ASP A 1154 -0.60 17.31 -35.98
C ASP A 1154 -1.43 16.87 -34.77
N ALA A 1155 -0.78 16.52 -33.65
CA ALA A 1155 -1.45 16.20 -32.40
C ALA A 1155 -2.19 17.40 -31.80
N LEU A 1156 -1.59 18.61 -31.86
CA LEU A 1156 -2.24 19.83 -31.39
C LEU A 1156 -3.49 20.14 -32.22
N GLN A 1157 -3.40 20.04 -33.55
CA GLN A 1157 -4.55 20.23 -34.43
C GLN A 1157 -5.63 19.16 -34.20
N ALA A 1158 -5.24 17.91 -33.96
CA ALA A 1158 -6.16 16.83 -33.65
C ALA A 1158 -6.89 17.05 -32.31
N LEU A 1159 -6.21 17.56 -31.28
CA LEU A 1159 -6.81 17.91 -29.99
C LEU A 1159 -7.79 19.09 -30.13
N ASP A 1160 -7.44 20.13 -30.87
CA ASP A 1160 -8.34 21.24 -31.18
C ASP A 1160 -9.60 20.74 -31.93
N ARG A 1161 -9.44 19.83 -32.91
CA ARG A 1161 -10.59 19.18 -33.58
C ARG A 1161 -11.42 18.30 -32.66
N CYS A 1162 -10.87 17.77 -31.57
CA CYS A 1162 -11.63 17.04 -30.55
C CYS A 1162 -12.41 18.01 -29.65
N SER A 1163 -11.85 19.19 -29.33
CA SER A 1163 -12.50 20.20 -28.48
C SER A 1163 -13.77 20.80 -29.10
N ARG A 1164 -13.88 20.79 -30.43
CA ARG A 1164 -14.99 21.36 -31.21
C ARG A 1164 -16.12 20.38 -31.50
N LEU A 1165 -16.17 19.24 -30.82
CA LEU A 1165 -17.24 18.26 -31.01
C LEU A 1165 -18.60 18.87 -30.65
N PRO A 1166 -19.59 18.85 -31.57
CA PRO A 1166 -20.97 19.11 -31.19
C PRO A 1166 -21.46 17.95 -30.32
N THR A 1167 -22.01 18.29 -29.15
CA THR A 1167 -22.70 17.38 -28.23
C THR A 1167 -23.95 16.77 -28.83
#